data_AF-A0A965UAR5-F1
#
_entry.id   AF-A0A965UAR5-F1
#
_cell.length_a   1.000
_cell.length_b   1.000
_cell.length_c   1.000
_cell.angle_alpha   90.00
_cell.angle_beta   90.00
_cell.angle_gamma   90.00
#
_symmetry.space_group_name_H-M   'P 1'
#
loop_
_entity.id
_entity.type
_entity.pdbx_description
1 polymer ?
#
loop_
_entity_poly.entity_id
_entity_poly.type
_entity_poly.pdbx_seq_one_letter_code
_entity_poly.pdbx_strand_id
1 'polypeptide(L)'
;MQFNFNFSDVFNTFCEQIKNMRRLFRNEITIFFLLLALNGFCAVAYAQDNSLKLLYSFLPAGNNVTDGSGNSYNGILKNGAVAEALGRYNVLNLGSANGYVDLTANTGKLIASLSDFTVSFYVYINPDVDLSANGNFICTFANSTDMARTANGNMFLTAKNTRYAISKTHWQNETTVSVGSALEKAKWKHLAYTQQNTTGRLYLNGALVKSNNVYVKPSDLGETAFNFIGRSCYSTDVYLLNSFLSDFRIYNRALSVSEISALSSDRIPLDSAINIRFTEYAKNNLVIIGLDSVVSNINLPSEYQNGVAISWQSSHQSVLSNSGVVTRPSAGSSPVLVTLTATFLKNNISTTREYIARVMPFLSDSESVSMDSLSLAPTGNITLLRSDLSLPANGKEGSSITWTSENPAVLSNTGKITGRPANGTGNAAITLTAVISKGSAVTSKTFQVNVAEDEGFTAYLFAYFTGNTGDQESIRFALSSDGYEFKALNKNKPILSSAAISSTGGVRDPHILRGENSDYYMVVTDMVSAWGWNSNRAMVLLKSGNLTDWQSSVVNIPNTYPEYASADRIWAPQTIYDPATGKYMVYFAMRLGSSDYDKIYYAYANSTFTALESAPRLLFENNGKSVIDADIVYQGGRYHLYFKTEGNGNGIKKAVSDHLTGGYVLYDKYLQSTTVAVEGGCVYRMYNTDKWMLIYDMYTSGAYQFTESMDLENFTVTPNPVSFDFTPRHGTVIPVTPAEKQALLAKWDNLSGLSHNSSLKDVVVYPNPAKDFLNIKIHKEITPGMEMRIMDMTGKLILTKSIISDSQQIDVSGLSSGVYFVHFLKDNITFASARFIVS
;
A
#
# COMPACT_ATOMS: atom_id res chain seq x y z
N MET A 1 -5.21 36.38 66.55
CA MET A 1 -4.77 35.14 67.23
C MET A 1 -3.33 34.89 66.87
N GLN A 2 -2.41 35.07 67.83
CA GLN A 2 -1.01 34.63 67.68
C GLN A 2 -0.99 33.10 67.60
N PHE A 3 -0.46 32.54 66.52
CA PHE A 3 -0.02 31.15 66.50
C PHE A 3 1.51 31.15 66.39
N ASN A 4 2.14 30.86 67.52
CA ASN A 4 3.55 30.49 67.61
C ASN A 4 3.74 29.17 66.85
N PHE A 5 4.34 29.22 65.67
CA PHE A 5 4.89 28.03 65.03
C PHE A 5 6.31 27.82 65.56
N ASN A 6 6.47 26.79 66.39
CA ASN A 6 7.76 26.42 66.97
C ASN A 6 8.65 25.80 65.89
N PHE A 7 9.51 26.63 65.29
CA PHE A 7 10.44 26.23 64.21
C PHE A 7 11.42 25.12 64.64
N SER A 8 11.63 24.90 65.95
CA SER A 8 12.54 23.85 66.43
C SER A 8 12.03 22.44 66.13
N ASP A 9 10.72 22.21 66.18
CA ASP A 9 10.17 20.86 66.10
C ASP A 9 10.10 20.38 64.65
N VAL A 10 9.81 21.28 63.71
CA VAL A 10 9.84 20.99 62.27
C VAL A 10 11.28 20.80 61.78
N PHE A 11 12.22 21.63 62.25
CA PHE A 11 13.64 21.49 61.89
C PHE A 11 14.26 20.21 62.46
N ASN A 12 13.94 19.85 63.71
CA ASN A 12 14.42 18.59 64.30
C ASN A 12 13.82 17.36 63.60
N THR A 13 12.55 17.41 63.18
CA THR A 13 11.91 16.32 62.42
C THR A 13 12.52 16.18 61.02
N PHE A 14 12.85 17.31 60.36
CA PHE A 14 13.52 17.32 59.07
C PHE A 14 14.99 16.83 59.16
N CYS A 15 15.70 17.18 60.23
CA CYS A 15 17.06 16.67 60.50
C CYS A 15 17.08 15.18 60.87
N GLU A 16 16.07 14.68 61.60
CA GLU A 16 15.87 13.24 61.86
C GLU A 16 15.55 12.47 60.56
N GLN A 17 14.69 13.00 59.69
CA GLN A 17 14.40 12.40 58.39
C GLN A 17 15.61 12.40 57.45
N ILE A 18 16.45 13.44 57.47
CA ILE A 18 17.71 13.48 56.71
C ILE A 18 18.74 12.53 57.31
N LYS A 19 18.81 12.37 58.63
CA LYS A 19 19.68 11.36 59.28
C LYS A 19 19.19 9.93 58.97
N ASN A 20 17.89 9.68 58.95
CA ASN A 20 17.31 8.39 58.60
C ASN A 20 17.45 8.07 57.11
N MET A 21 17.28 9.06 56.21
CA MET A 21 17.63 8.90 54.80
C MET A 21 19.13 8.67 54.61
N ARG A 22 20.01 9.43 55.28
CA ARG A 22 21.47 9.18 55.21
C ARG A 22 21.85 7.82 55.78
N ARG A 23 21.13 7.29 56.78
CA ARG A 23 21.37 5.95 57.37
C ARG A 23 20.82 4.82 56.49
N LEU A 24 19.69 5.03 55.79
CA LEU A 24 19.17 4.15 54.74
C LEU A 24 20.09 4.13 53.52
N PHE A 25 20.53 5.31 53.05
CA PHE A 25 21.52 5.42 51.97
C PHE A 25 22.89 4.86 52.39
N ARG A 26 23.35 5.02 53.63
CA ARG A 26 24.61 4.39 54.10
C ARG A 26 24.48 2.89 54.26
N ASN A 27 23.35 2.36 54.72
CA ASN A 27 23.16 0.91 54.86
C ASN A 27 22.91 0.24 53.51
N GLU A 28 22.20 0.87 52.57
CA GLU A 28 22.07 0.34 51.21
C GLU A 28 23.36 0.51 50.41
N ILE A 29 24.10 1.63 50.52
CA ILE A 29 25.42 1.76 49.87
C ILE A 29 26.46 0.85 50.54
N THR A 30 26.39 0.58 51.84
CA THR A 30 27.31 -0.37 52.50
C THR A 30 26.94 -1.82 52.22
N ILE A 31 25.66 -2.16 52.02
CA ILE A 31 25.22 -3.49 51.55
C ILE A 31 25.51 -3.64 50.05
N PHE A 32 25.39 -2.58 49.25
CA PHE A 32 25.74 -2.57 47.83
C PHE A 32 27.27 -2.63 47.65
N PHE A 33 28.06 -1.95 48.49
CA PHE A 33 29.53 -2.06 48.48
C PHE A 33 30.07 -3.31 49.18
N LEU A 34 29.39 -3.92 50.17
CA LEU A 34 29.75 -5.27 50.64
C LEU A 34 29.38 -6.36 49.62
N LEU A 35 28.30 -6.19 48.84
CA LEU A 35 27.99 -7.09 47.70
C LEU A 35 28.87 -6.83 46.47
N LEU A 36 29.39 -5.61 46.27
CA LEU A 36 30.41 -5.31 45.26
C LEU A 36 31.83 -5.71 45.70
N ALA A 37 32.13 -5.75 47.00
CA ALA A 37 33.42 -6.21 47.54
C ALA A 37 33.50 -7.72 47.75
N LEU A 38 32.38 -8.46 47.69
CA LEU A 38 32.35 -9.94 47.63
C LEU A 38 32.16 -10.51 46.22
N ASN A 39 32.01 -9.67 45.19
CA ASN A 39 32.15 -10.06 43.78
C ASN A 39 33.45 -9.54 43.15
N GLY A 40 34.36 -9.01 43.98
CA GLY A 40 35.76 -8.81 43.61
C GLY A 40 36.45 -10.16 43.54
N PHE A 41 36.79 -10.60 42.32
CA PHE A 41 37.70 -11.72 42.05
C PHE A 41 37.41 -13.00 42.83
N CYS A 42 36.22 -13.59 42.65
CA CYS A 42 36.19 -15.05 42.60
C CYS A 42 36.63 -15.45 41.19
N ALA A 43 37.94 -15.38 40.95
CA ALA A 43 38.57 -16.23 39.97
C ALA A 43 38.40 -17.67 40.50
N VAL A 44 37.19 -18.21 40.38
CA VAL A 44 37.02 -19.64 40.31
C VAL A 44 37.79 -19.99 39.06
N ALA A 45 39.00 -20.52 39.26
CA ALA A 45 39.70 -21.26 38.25
C ALA A 45 38.80 -22.44 37.88
N TYR A 46 37.78 -22.19 37.05
CA TYR A 46 37.32 -23.19 36.13
C TYR A 46 38.59 -23.53 35.38
N ALA A 47 39.12 -24.74 35.62
CA ALA A 47 40.07 -25.34 34.72
C ALA A 47 39.51 -25.05 33.33
N GLN A 48 40.24 -24.23 32.55
CA GLN A 48 39.80 -23.81 31.24
C GLN A 48 39.35 -25.09 30.55
N ASP A 49 38.06 -25.19 30.21
CA ASP A 49 37.58 -26.40 29.57
C ASP A 49 38.37 -26.48 28.26
N ASN A 50 39.40 -27.33 28.25
CA ASN A 50 40.33 -27.42 27.13
C ASN A 50 39.62 -27.87 25.86
N SER A 51 38.37 -28.36 25.98
CA SER A 51 37.52 -28.65 24.86
C SER A 51 36.84 -27.42 24.23
N LEU A 52 36.77 -26.27 24.90
CA LEU A 52 36.30 -25.00 24.33
C LEU A 52 37.33 -24.49 23.32
N LYS A 53 36.94 -24.40 22.05
CA LYS A 53 37.83 -24.02 20.94
C LYS A 53 37.48 -22.71 20.27
N LEU A 54 36.29 -22.17 20.52
CA LEU A 54 35.87 -20.85 20.05
C LEU A 54 34.92 -20.24 21.08
N LEU A 55 35.14 -18.97 21.43
CA LEU A 55 34.22 -18.18 22.24
C LEU A 55 34.09 -16.77 21.69
N TYR A 56 32.87 -16.37 21.32
CA TYR A 56 32.55 -14.97 21.06
C TYR A 56 31.58 -14.45 22.10
N SER A 57 32.10 -13.64 23.02
CA SER A 57 31.30 -12.85 23.96
C SER A 57 30.85 -11.51 23.36
N PHE A 58 31.19 -11.22 22.09
CA PHE A 58 30.86 -10.01 21.34
C PHE A 58 31.22 -8.69 22.04
N LEU A 59 32.43 -8.60 22.62
CA LEU A 59 32.94 -7.36 23.17
C LEU A 59 33.03 -6.27 22.08
N PRO A 60 32.56 -5.04 22.32
CA PRO A 60 32.66 -3.95 21.37
C PRO A 60 34.13 -3.62 21.04
N ALA A 61 34.54 -3.85 19.80
CA ALA A 61 35.95 -3.68 19.37
C ALA A 61 36.05 -3.30 17.88
N GLY A 62 35.41 -2.18 17.50
CA GLY A 62 35.35 -1.75 16.11
C GLY A 62 34.65 -2.79 15.22
N ASN A 63 35.26 -3.13 14.09
CA ASN A 63 34.72 -4.12 13.14
C ASN A 63 35.19 -5.56 13.41
N ASN A 64 35.81 -5.85 14.54
CA ASN A 64 36.34 -7.18 14.86
C ASN A 64 35.55 -7.87 15.98
N VAL A 65 35.47 -9.19 15.91
CA VAL A 65 34.96 -10.06 16.99
C VAL A 65 36.12 -10.91 17.47
N THR A 66 36.54 -10.72 18.72
CA THR A 66 37.70 -11.42 19.28
C THR A 66 37.30 -12.80 19.80
N ASP A 67 38.10 -13.82 19.49
CA ASP A 67 37.99 -15.16 20.06
C ASP A 67 38.54 -15.19 21.49
N GLY A 68 37.64 -15.35 22.47
CA GLY A 68 37.97 -15.45 23.89
C GLY A 68 38.47 -16.83 24.33
N SER A 69 38.51 -17.83 23.45
CA SER A 69 39.03 -19.16 23.80
C SER A 69 40.56 -19.24 23.85
N GLY A 70 41.25 -18.27 23.25
CA GLY A 70 42.71 -18.23 23.12
C GLY A 70 43.26 -18.92 21.87
N ASN A 71 42.40 -19.42 20.97
CA ASN A 71 42.82 -20.13 19.74
C ASN A 71 42.94 -19.21 18.51
N SER A 72 42.70 -17.90 18.67
CA SER A 72 42.90 -16.86 17.66
C SER A 72 42.01 -17.00 16.41
N TYR A 73 40.82 -17.59 16.53
CA TYR A 73 39.82 -17.61 15.47
C TYR A 73 39.00 -16.32 15.50
N ASN A 74 39.62 -15.16 15.25
CA ASN A 74 38.91 -13.88 15.26
C ASN A 74 37.97 -13.73 14.04
N GLY A 75 36.83 -13.09 14.24
CA GLY A 75 35.85 -12.78 13.20
C GLY A 75 35.81 -11.29 12.83
N ILE A 76 35.11 -10.98 11.75
CA ILE A 76 34.97 -9.62 11.19
C ILE A 76 33.49 -9.30 11.01
N LEU A 77 33.03 -8.17 11.56
CA LEU A 77 31.68 -7.64 11.35
C LEU A 77 31.54 -7.09 9.93
N LYS A 78 30.45 -7.43 9.25
CA LYS A 78 30.16 -7.03 7.86
C LYS A 78 28.77 -6.39 7.77
N ASN A 79 28.60 -5.55 6.76
CA ASN A 79 27.31 -5.04 6.28
C ASN A 79 26.40 -4.44 7.38
N GLY A 80 27.01 -3.66 8.29
CA GLY A 80 26.27 -2.98 9.36
C GLY A 80 25.98 -3.83 10.59
N ALA A 81 26.54 -5.04 10.70
CA ALA A 81 26.55 -5.76 11.98
C ALA A 81 27.43 -5.03 13.00
N VAL A 82 27.01 -5.02 14.27
CA VAL A 82 27.70 -4.31 15.35
C VAL A 82 27.76 -5.20 16.59
N ALA A 83 28.91 -5.19 17.28
CA ALA A 83 29.04 -5.71 18.64
C ALA A 83 28.77 -4.57 19.63
N GLU A 84 27.77 -4.74 20.50
CA GLU A 84 27.31 -3.69 21.42
C GLU A 84 26.95 -4.23 22.80
N ALA A 85 26.96 -3.35 23.81
CA ALA A 85 26.58 -3.70 25.17
C ALA A 85 25.05 -3.83 25.30
N LEU A 86 24.61 -4.81 26.09
CA LEU A 86 23.23 -5.02 26.51
C LEU A 86 23.19 -5.24 28.03
N GLY A 87 23.15 -4.15 28.79
CA GLY A 87 23.32 -4.20 30.24
C GLY A 87 24.70 -4.75 30.60
N ARG A 88 24.74 -5.86 31.35
CA ARG A 88 26.00 -6.57 31.69
C ARG A 88 26.52 -7.51 30.59
N TYR A 89 25.72 -7.74 29.55
CA TYR A 89 26.07 -8.62 28.44
C TYR A 89 26.64 -7.81 27.28
N ASN A 90 27.27 -8.49 26.34
CA ASN A 90 27.51 -7.93 25.01
C ASN A 90 26.85 -8.84 23.98
N VAL A 91 26.36 -8.22 22.91
CA VAL A 91 25.57 -8.87 21.89
C VAL A 91 26.08 -8.49 20.50
N LEU A 92 25.95 -9.42 19.58
CA LEU A 92 25.98 -9.13 18.15
C LEU A 92 24.60 -8.65 17.74
N ASN A 93 24.51 -7.47 17.12
CA ASN A 93 23.34 -6.97 16.43
C ASN A 93 23.56 -7.09 14.92
N LEU A 94 22.68 -7.84 14.24
CA LEU A 94 22.80 -8.09 12.79
C LEU A 94 22.28 -6.95 11.91
N GLY A 95 21.56 -5.97 12.48
CA GLY A 95 21.10 -4.77 11.77
C GLY A 95 20.11 -5.03 10.63
N SER A 96 19.72 -3.95 9.92
CA SER A 96 18.67 -3.99 8.89
C SER A 96 19.18 -4.18 7.45
N ALA A 97 20.49 -4.05 7.21
CA ALA A 97 21.11 -4.00 5.87
C ALA A 97 21.81 -5.31 5.44
N ASN A 98 21.46 -6.45 6.05
CA ASN A 98 22.11 -7.78 5.88
C ASN A 98 23.44 -7.94 6.63
N GLY A 99 23.54 -7.46 7.88
CA GLY A 99 24.74 -7.63 8.69
C GLY A 99 25.01 -9.09 9.07
N TYR A 100 26.30 -9.45 9.16
CA TYR A 100 26.76 -10.78 9.58
C TYR A 100 28.19 -10.72 10.13
N VAL A 101 28.67 -11.80 10.74
CA VAL A 101 30.08 -11.98 11.10
C VAL A 101 30.71 -12.95 10.10
N ASP A 102 31.85 -12.58 9.54
CA ASP A 102 32.75 -13.45 8.79
C ASP A 102 33.81 -14.02 9.74
N LEU A 103 33.75 -15.33 10.00
CA LEU A 103 34.66 -16.04 10.89
C LEU A 103 35.99 -16.38 10.21
N THR A 104 36.15 -15.98 8.93
CA THR A 104 37.30 -16.22 8.06
C THR A 104 37.54 -17.70 7.75
N ALA A 105 38.37 -17.96 6.75
CA ALA A 105 38.81 -19.32 6.41
C ALA A 105 39.64 -19.97 7.53
N ASN A 106 40.25 -19.20 8.45
CA ASN A 106 41.04 -19.78 9.54
C ASN A 106 40.17 -20.63 10.48
N THR A 107 38.90 -20.26 10.68
CA THR A 107 37.94 -21.07 11.44
C THR A 107 37.65 -22.42 10.78
N GLY A 108 37.87 -22.55 9.47
CA GLY A 108 37.76 -23.83 8.77
C GLY A 108 38.69 -24.91 9.33
N LYS A 109 39.86 -24.55 9.84
CA LYS A 109 40.79 -25.48 10.52
C LYS A 109 40.17 -26.08 11.79
N LEU A 110 39.43 -25.27 12.55
CA LEU A 110 38.67 -25.77 13.68
C LEU A 110 37.62 -26.78 13.18
N ILE A 111 36.82 -26.42 12.19
CA ILE A 111 35.77 -27.30 11.64
C ILE A 111 36.34 -28.64 11.18
N ALA A 112 37.45 -28.64 10.44
CA ALA A 112 38.14 -29.84 9.98
C ALA A 112 38.61 -30.77 11.12
N SER A 113 38.84 -30.23 12.32
CA SER A 113 39.29 -30.99 13.49
C SER A 113 38.17 -31.62 14.33
N LEU A 114 36.91 -31.24 14.09
CA LEU A 114 35.78 -31.65 14.92
C LEU A 114 35.19 -32.99 14.46
N SER A 115 35.12 -33.95 15.39
CA SER A 115 34.38 -35.21 15.19
C SER A 115 33.16 -35.26 16.10
N ASP A 116 33.39 -35.35 17.41
CA ASP A 116 32.36 -35.09 18.41
C ASP A 116 32.46 -33.63 18.82
N PHE A 117 31.33 -32.92 18.92
CA PHE A 117 31.36 -31.47 19.11
C PHE A 117 30.07 -30.92 19.70
N THR A 118 30.16 -29.67 20.16
CA THR A 118 29.02 -28.86 20.57
C THR A 118 29.12 -27.46 19.98
N VAL A 119 28.01 -26.94 19.45
CA VAL A 119 27.82 -25.50 19.17
C VAL A 119 26.73 -24.99 20.09
N SER A 120 26.96 -23.87 20.77
CA SER A 120 26.01 -23.29 21.72
C SER A 120 26.02 -21.77 21.64
N PHE A 121 24.83 -21.15 21.71
CA PHE A 121 24.69 -19.69 21.72
C PHE A 121 23.32 -19.27 22.25
N TYR A 122 23.22 -17.98 22.59
CA TYR A 122 21.93 -17.31 22.74
C TYR A 122 21.57 -16.56 21.46
N VAL A 123 20.29 -16.57 21.11
CA VAL A 123 19.74 -15.84 19.96
C VAL A 123 18.41 -15.20 20.32
N TYR A 124 18.20 -13.96 19.88
CA TYR A 124 16.93 -13.23 19.91
C TYR A 124 16.50 -12.98 18.47
N ILE A 125 15.35 -13.54 18.08
CA ILE A 125 14.80 -13.31 16.73
C ILE A 125 13.89 -12.09 16.77
N ASN A 126 14.16 -11.13 15.89
CA ASN A 126 13.33 -9.94 15.75
C ASN A 126 11.88 -10.31 15.35
N PRO A 127 10.84 -9.69 15.95
CA PRO A 127 9.44 -9.98 15.64
C PRO A 127 9.08 -9.93 14.15
N ASP A 128 9.73 -9.02 13.41
CA ASP A 128 9.38 -8.69 12.02
C ASP A 128 10.09 -9.58 11.00
N VAL A 129 11.01 -10.45 11.43
CA VAL A 129 11.71 -11.39 10.54
C VAL A 129 10.74 -12.42 9.99
N ASP A 130 10.66 -12.55 8.66
CA ASP A 130 9.90 -13.63 8.03
C ASP A 130 10.66 -14.97 8.11
N LEU A 131 10.21 -15.85 9.00
CA LEU A 131 10.75 -17.20 9.16
C LEU A 131 10.11 -18.23 8.20
N SER A 132 9.22 -17.82 7.29
CA SER A 132 8.69 -18.68 6.23
C SER A 132 9.63 -18.78 5.01
N ALA A 133 10.43 -17.73 4.75
CA ALA A 133 11.41 -17.70 3.67
C ALA A 133 12.63 -18.62 3.91
N ASN A 134 13.23 -19.12 2.82
CA ASN A 134 14.48 -19.88 2.87
C ASN A 134 15.66 -18.96 3.26
N GLY A 135 16.62 -19.51 4.01
CA GLY A 135 17.65 -18.74 4.70
C GLY A 135 17.38 -18.67 6.20
N ASN A 136 17.52 -17.47 6.78
CA ASN A 136 17.43 -17.24 8.24
C ASN A 136 18.45 -18.09 9.03
N PHE A 137 19.67 -18.19 8.48
CA PHE A 137 20.74 -18.97 9.06
C PHE A 137 21.34 -18.22 10.25
N ILE A 138 21.45 -18.90 11.39
CA ILE A 138 22.04 -18.36 12.61
C ILE A 138 23.55 -18.49 12.53
N CYS A 139 24.07 -19.64 12.11
CA CYS A 139 25.48 -19.83 11.78
C CYS A 139 25.66 -20.87 10.67
N THR A 140 26.79 -20.77 9.95
CA THR A 140 27.08 -21.58 8.76
C THR A 140 28.58 -21.76 8.57
N PHE A 141 28.98 -22.96 8.13
CA PHE A 141 30.35 -23.31 7.76
C PHE A 141 30.29 -24.06 6.43
N ALA A 142 30.89 -23.52 5.38
CA ALA A 142 30.72 -24.01 4.02
C ALA A 142 31.99 -23.87 3.17
N ASN A 143 32.06 -24.67 2.11
CA ASN A 143 33.13 -24.64 1.12
C ASN A 143 32.81 -23.74 -0.10
N SER A 144 31.63 -23.11 -0.13
CA SER A 144 31.25 -22.11 -1.13
C SER A 144 30.35 -21.03 -0.52
N THR A 145 30.39 -19.82 -1.10
CA THR A 145 29.39 -18.76 -0.82
C THR A 145 28.06 -19.00 -1.51
N ASP A 146 28.00 -19.95 -2.44
CA ASP A 146 26.78 -20.36 -3.14
C ASP A 146 26.77 -21.89 -3.35
N MET A 147 26.31 -22.59 -2.32
CA MET A 147 26.22 -24.04 -2.27
C MET A 147 25.22 -24.63 -3.30
N ALA A 148 24.37 -23.80 -3.91
CA ALA A 148 23.53 -24.22 -5.03
C ALA A 148 24.32 -24.43 -6.31
N ARG A 149 25.39 -23.68 -6.49
CA ARG A 149 26.28 -23.79 -7.66
C ARG A 149 27.43 -24.74 -7.41
N THR A 150 28.00 -24.70 -6.20
CA THR A 150 29.19 -25.47 -5.85
C THR A 150 28.85 -26.35 -4.65
N ALA A 151 28.31 -27.53 -4.94
CA ALA A 151 27.85 -28.50 -3.96
C ALA A 151 29.02 -29.29 -3.33
N ASN A 152 29.92 -28.59 -2.63
CA ASN A 152 31.16 -29.13 -2.05
C ASN A 152 31.18 -29.19 -0.50
N GLY A 153 30.00 -29.18 0.14
CA GLY A 153 29.83 -29.41 1.58
C GLY A 153 29.57 -28.16 2.43
N ASN A 154 28.63 -28.32 3.37
CA ASN A 154 28.25 -27.30 4.35
C ASN A 154 27.65 -27.91 5.63
N MET A 155 27.66 -27.12 6.70
CA MET A 155 26.84 -27.32 7.89
C MET A 155 26.27 -25.99 8.40
N PHE A 156 25.07 -26.02 8.97
CA PHE A 156 24.42 -24.80 9.48
C PHE A 156 23.35 -25.06 10.54
N LEU A 157 23.02 -24.00 11.27
CA LEU A 157 21.87 -23.91 12.18
C LEU A 157 20.93 -22.80 11.71
N THR A 158 19.61 -23.07 11.66
CA THR A 158 18.61 -22.09 11.14
C THR A 158 17.50 -21.80 12.14
N ALA A 159 16.97 -20.58 12.10
CA ALA A 159 15.79 -20.20 12.87
C ALA A 159 14.47 -20.71 12.28
N LYS A 160 14.35 -20.84 10.94
CA LYS A 160 13.10 -21.23 10.26
C LYS A 160 12.53 -22.58 10.71
N ASN A 161 13.38 -23.59 10.86
CA ASN A 161 12.96 -24.95 11.25
C ASN A 161 13.54 -25.41 12.59
N THR A 162 14.25 -24.52 13.30
CA THR A 162 15.04 -24.84 14.50
C THR A 162 15.81 -26.14 14.29
N ARG A 163 16.73 -26.12 13.33
CA ARG A 163 17.41 -27.33 12.84
C ARG A 163 18.90 -27.14 12.67
N TYR A 164 19.62 -28.22 12.93
CA TYR A 164 20.97 -28.46 12.44
C TYR A 164 20.91 -29.29 11.17
N ALA A 165 21.73 -28.95 10.19
CA ALA A 165 21.91 -29.73 8.96
C ALA A 165 23.38 -29.77 8.56
N ILE A 166 23.80 -30.88 7.97
CA ILE A 166 25.13 -31.07 7.39
C ILE A 166 25.06 -31.96 6.14
N SER A 167 25.84 -31.60 5.11
CA SER A 167 26.01 -32.39 3.89
C SER A 167 27.45 -32.28 3.38
N LYS A 168 27.96 -33.35 2.73
CA LYS A 168 29.19 -33.29 1.92
C LYS A 168 28.98 -32.60 0.57
N THR A 169 27.73 -32.28 0.22
CA THR A 169 27.38 -31.63 -1.05
C THR A 169 26.55 -30.36 -0.83
N HIS A 170 25.23 -30.47 -0.87
CA HIS A 170 24.25 -29.38 -0.78
C HIS A 170 22.90 -29.93 -0.24
N TRP A 171 21.82 -29.13 -0.30
CA TRP A 171 20.53 -29.43 0.36
C TRP A 171 19.93 -30.81 0.06
N GLN A 172 20.18 -31.38 -1.13
CA GLN A 172 19.59 -32.67 -1.52
C GLN A 172 20.04 -33.84 -0.63
N ASN A 173 21.23 -33.77 -0.05
CA ASN A 173 21.85 -34.86 0.71
C ASN A 173 22.16 -34.45 2.15
N GLU A 174 21.30 -33.63 2.76
CA GLU A 174 21.47 -33.20 4.15
C GLU A 174 21.07 -34.31 5.14
N THR A 175 21.92 -34.51 6.15
CA THR A 175 21.53 -35.20 7.38
C THR A 175 21.19 -34.15 8.44
N THR A 176 20.10 -34.34 9.19
CA THR A 176 19.53 -33.26 10.00
C THR A 176 19.04 -33.72 11.37
N VAL A 177 19.08 -32.78 12.32
CA VAL A 177 18.30 -32.82 13.56
C VAL A 177 17.39 -31.59 13.53
N SER A 178 16.10 -31.80 13.33
CA SER A 178 15.12 -30.74 13.09
C SER A 178 13.93 -30.85 14.04
N VAL A 179 13.58 -29.74 14.69
CA VAL A 179 12.31 -29.64 15.44
C VAL A 179 11.15 -29.53 14.46
N GLY A 180 11.36 -28.90 13.30
CA GLY A 180 10.34 -28.74 12.26
C GLY A 180 9.44 -27.51 12.45
N SER A 181 9.78 -26.64 13.41
CA SER A 181 9.07 -25.39 13.67
C SER A 181 10.02 -24.21 13.81
N ALA A 182 9.51 -23.02 13.51
CA ALA A 182 10.24 -21.77 13.63
C ALA A 182 10.58 -21.47 15.09
N LEU A 183 11.78 -20.90 15.30
CA LEU A 183 12.21 -20.44 16.61
C LEU A 183 11.32 -19.26 17.05
N GLU A 184 10.86 -19.31 18.30
CA GLU A 184 9.99 -18.26 18.85
C GLU A 184 10.68 -16.89 18.79
N LYS A 185 9.96 -15.90 18.27
CA LYS A 185 10.44 -14.52 18.14
C LYS A 185 10.24 -13.72 19.42
N ALA A 186 10.82 -12.53 19.46
CA ALA A 186 10.67 -11.54 20.52
C ALA A 186 11.17 -11.97 21.92
N LYS A 187 11.94 -13.06 21.99
CA LYS A 187 12.52 -13.61 23.23
C LYS A 187 13.89 -14.20 22.96
N TRP A 188 14.77 -14.12 23.95
CA TRP A 188 16.03 -14.83 23.92
C TRP A 188 15.80 -16.33 24.09
N LYS A 189 16.50 -17.10 23.25
CA LYS A 189 16.57 -18.55 23.31
C LYS A 189 18.02 -18.97 23.43
N HIS A 190 18.26 -19.97 24.27
CA HIS A 190 19.52 -20.71 24.23
C HIS A 190 19.34 -21.90 23.29
N LEU A 191 20.16 -22.00 22.26
CA LEU A 191 20.18 -23.13 21.35
C LEU A 191 21.53 -23.81 21.45
N ALA A 192 21.53 -25.14 21.57
CA ALA A 192 22.75 -25.92 21.49
C ALA A 192 22.55 -27.17 20.63
N TYR A 193 23.53 -27.48 19.81
CA TYR A 193 23.65 -28.74 19.09
C TYR A 193 24.83 -29.53 19.64
N THR A 194 24.64 -30.80 19.92
CA THR A 194 25.74 -31.72 20.29
C THR A 194 25.73 -32.93 19.37
N GLN A 195 26.90 -33.41 18.96
CA GLN A 195 27.01 -34.68 18.26
C GLN A 195 28.05 -35.56 18.94
N GLN A 196 27.64 -36.76 19.36
CA GLN A 196 28.50 -37.78 19.92
C GLN A 196 28.38 -39.04 19.09
N ASN A 197 29.48 -39.54 18.53
CA ASN A 197 29.46 -40.57 17.50
C ASN A 197 28.42 -40.19 16.41
N THR A 198 27.46 -41.05 16.11
CA THR A 198 26.40 -40.75 15.15
C THR A 198 25.19 -40.06 15.77
N THR A 199 25.12 -39.83 17.08
CA THR A 199 23.93 -39.26 17.73
C THR A 199 24.01 -37.74 17.81
N GLY A 200 23.24 -37.06 16.97
CA GLY A 200 23.03 -35.61 17.01
C GLY A 200 21.84 -35.25 17.91
N ARG A 201 21.99 -34.22 18.73
CA ARG A 201 20.98 -33.74 19.68
C ARG A 201 20.86 -32.22 19.61
N LEU A 202 19.64 -31.72 19.58
CA LEU A 202 19.33 -30.30 19.63
C LEU A 202 18.64 -29.98 20.94
N TYR A 203 19.13 -28.95 21.63
CA TYR A 203 18.65 -28.47 22.90
C TYR A 203 18.13 -27.05 22.76
N LEU A 204 16.99 -26.77 23.38
CA LEU A 204 16.40 -25.45 23.47
C LEU A 204 16.21 -25.10 24.95
N ASN A 205 16.79 -23.99 25.38
CA ASN A 205 16.74 -23.52 26.78
C ASN A 205 17.21 -24.59 27.77
N GLY A 206 18.32 -25.25 27.47
CA GLY A 206 18.89 -26.31 28.32
C GLY A 206 18.21 -27.68 28.18
N ALA A 207 17.02 -27.78 27.59
CA ALA A 207 16.26 -29.01 27.46
C ALA A 207 16.43 -29.67 26.09
N LEU A 208 16.56 -31.00 26.05
CA LEU A 208 16.62 -31.77 24.81
C LEU A 208 15.27 -31.69 24.08
N VAL A 209 15.26 -31.17 22.84
CA VAL A 209 14.03 -31.06 22.03
C VAL A 209 13.99 -32.03 20.86
N LYS A 210 15.15 -32.45 20.35
CA LYS A 210 15.23 -33.42 19.25
C LYS A 210 16.53 -34.19 19.26
N SER A 211 16.48 -35.45 18.83
CA SER A 211 17.66 -36.29 18.56
C SER A 211 17.46 -37.01 17.23
N ASN A 212 18.55 -37.23 16.48
CA ASN A 212 18.56 -38.07 15.29
C ASN A 212 19.96 -38.65 15.06
N ASN A 213 20.07 -39.67 14.21
CA ASN A 213 21.37 -40.12 13.72
C ASN A 213 21.88 -39.18 12.61
N VAL A 214 23.11 -38.71 12.77
CA VAL A 214 23.86 -37.85 11.85
C VAL A 214 25.22 -38.51 11.64
N TYR A 215 25.44 -39.07 10.44
CA TYR A 215 26.65 -39.83 10.13
C TYR A 215 27.79 -38.96 9.61
N VAL A 216 27.47 -37.82 8.99
CA VAL A 216 28.47 -36.87 8.52
C VAL A 216 28.99 -36.07 9.72
N LYS A 217 30.31 -35.95 9.81
CA LYS A 217 31.02 -35.15 10.81
C LYS A 217 31.50 -33.83 10.20
N PRO A 218 31.71 -32.77 11.00
CA PRO A 218 32.33 -31.54 10.48
C PRO A 218 33.69 -31.80 9.84
N SER A 219 34.50 -32.72 10.36
CA SER A 219 35.78 -33.14 9.77
C SER A 219 35.66 -33.71 8.35
N ASP A 220 34.50 -34.28 7.98
CA ASP A 220 34.24 -34.75 6.63
C ASP A 220 34.12 -33.61 5.60
N LEU A 221 33.92 -32.36 6.05
CA LEU A 221 33.82 -31.19 5.18
C LEU A 221 35.21 -30.62 4.81
N GLY A 222 36.27 -31.03 5.51
CA GLY A 222 37.59 -30.42 5.41
C GLY A 222 37.64 -28.99 5.98
N GLU A 223 38.66 -28.22 5.59
CA GLU A 223 38.81 -26.83 6.03
C GLU A 223 37.83 -25.91 5.30
N THR A 224 36.73 -25.56 5.97
CA THR A 224 35.71 -24.70 5.36
C THR A 224 36.18 -23.27 5.13
N ALA A 225 35.98 -22.77 3.91
CA ALA A 225 36.45 -21.44 3.50
C ALA A 225 35.51 -20.28 3.87
N PHE A 226 34.20 -20.55 3.98
CA PHE A 226 33.16 -19.53 4.16
C PHE A 226 32.33 -19.82 5.41
N ASN A 227 32.65 -19.09 6.49
CA ASN A 227 32.15 -19.35 7.83
C ASN A 227 31.46 -18.10 8.37
N PHE A 228 30.18 -18.19 8.68
CA PHE A 228 29.36 -17.02 9.00
C PHE A 228 28.48 -17.20 10.24
N ILE A 229 28.21 -16.10 10.93
CA ILE A 229 27.08 -15.94 11.85
C ILE A 229 26.10 -14.92 11.24
N GLY A 230 24.83 -15.29 11.08
CA GLY A 230 23.76 -14.43 10.54
C GLY A 230 23.57 -14.45 9.02
N ARG A 231 24.32 -15.30 8.29
CA ARG A 231 24.30 -15.35 6.81
C ARG A 231 24.25 -16.80 6.29
N SER A 232 23.47 -17.00 5.22
CA SER A 232 23.39 -18.27 4.49
C SER A 232 24.55 -18.47 3.51
N CYS A 233 24.87 -19.73 3.21
CA CYS A 233 25.77 -20.13 2.14
C CYS A 233 25.05 -20.34 0.79
N TYR A 234 23.78 -19.96 0.68
CA TYR A 234 23.02 -19.95 -0.57
C TYR A 234 22.73 -18.49 -0.98
N SER A 235 23.03 -18.14 -2.23
CA SER A 235 23.05 -16.73 -2.66
C SER A 235 21.67 -16.06 -2.68
N THR A 236 20.60 -16.84 -2.81
CA THR A 236 19.21 -16.37 -2.87
C THR A 236 18.48 -16.37 -1.52
N ASP A 237 19.13 -16.87 -0.46
CA ASP A 237 18.52 -16.99 0.86
C ASP A 237 18.48 -15.65 1.60
N VAL A 238 17.45 -15.47 2.43
CA VAL A 238 17.30 -14.26 3.25
C VAL A 238 18.23 -14.27 4.47
N TYR A 239 18.67 -13.08 4.88
CA TYR A 239 19.49 -12.85 6.07
C TYR A 239 18.64 -12.81 7.34
N LEU A 240 19.27 -13.07 8.50
CA LEU A 240 18.61 -12.98 9.79
C LEU A 240 18.64 -11.54 10.33
N LEU A 241 17.80 -10.66 9.76
CA LEU A 241 17.83 -9.22 10.03
C LEU A 241 17.42 -8.85 11.46
N ASN A 242 17.99 -7.75 11.95
CA ASN A 242 17.67 -7.07 13.23
C ASN A 242 17.65 -7.97 14.47
N SER A 243 18.26 -9.14 14.37
CA SER A 243 18.28 -10.18 15.40
C SER A 243 19.61 -10.12 16.15
N PHE A 244 19.59 -10.63 17.38
CA PHE A 244 20.74 -10.54 18.26
C PHE A 244 21.30 -11.92 18.60
N LEU A 245 22.61 -12.00 18.79
CA LEU A 245 23.28 -13.19 19.34
C LEU A 245 24.13 -12.82 20.55
N SER A 246 24.30 -13.77 21.47
CA SER A 246 25.23 -13.65 22.60
C SER A 246 25.90 -14.99 22.87
N ASP A 247 27.13 -14.93 23.41
CA ASP A 247 27.88 -16.08 23.93
C ASP A 247 27.97 -17.28 22.96
N PHE A 248 28.55 -17.05 21.78
CA PHE A 248 28.70 -18.10 20.76
C PHE A 248 29.91 -18.99 21.04
N ARG A 249 29.69 -20.29 21.18
CA ARG A 249 30.71 -21.27 21.60
C ARG A 249 30.80 -22.47 20.68
N ILE A 250 32.02 -22.98 20.48
CA ILE A 250 32.27 -24.29 19.87
C ILE A 250 33.19 -25.11 20.78
N TYR A 251 32.77 -26.34 21.08
CA TYR A 251 33.55 -27.33 21.83
C TYR A 251 33.90 -28.52 20.96
N ASN A 252 35.07 -29.13 21.15
CA ASN A 252 35.52 -30.34 20.43
C ASN A 252 35.13 -31.67 21.12
N ARG A 253 34.04 -31.64 21.89
CA ARG A 253 33.35 -32.81 22.43
C ARG A 253 31.85 -32.53 22.51
N ALA A 254 31.05 -33.58 22.63
CA ALA A 254 29.65 -33.42 23.00
C ALA A 254 29.54 -33.09 24.51
N LEU A 255 28.97 -31.94 24.83
CA LEU A 255 28.64 -31.57 26.21
C LEU A 255 27.47 -32.42 26.74
N SER A 256 27.49 -32.67 28.05
CA SER A 256 26.42 -33.34 28.79
C SER A 256 25.19 -32.45 28.97
N VAL A 257 24.04 -33.06 29.31
CA VAL A 257 22.79 -32.33 29.54
C VAL A 257 22.91 -31.30 30.67
N SER A 258 23.64 -31.61 31.75
CA SER A 258 23.87 -30.69 32.86
C SER A 258 24.71 -29.48 32.46
N GLU A 259 25.75 -29.68 31.64
CA GLU A 259 26.57 -28.60 31.09
C GLU A 259 25.74 -27.70 30.15
N ILE A 260 24.93 -28.29 29.27
CA ILE A 260 24.03 -27.53 28.39
C ILE A 260 22.99 -26.74 29.20
N SER A 261 22.44 -27.33 30.26
CA SER A 261 21.51 -26.64 31.16
C SER A 261 22.17 -25.43 31.85
N ALA A 262 23.40 -25.60 32.35
CA ALA A 262 24.17 -24.51 32.96
C ALA A 262 24.43 -23.35 31.97
N LEU A 263 24.76 -23.67 30.72
CA LEU A 263 24.93 -22.70 29.63
C LEU A 263 23.65 -21.96 29.23
N SER A 264 22.47 -22.36 29.72
CA SER A 264 21.19 -21.72 29.39
C SER A 264 20.72 -20.71 30.43
N SER A 265 21.41 -20.59 31.56
CA SER A 265 21.00 -19.82 32.75
C SER A 265 20.78 -18.31 32.53
N ASP A 266 21.50 -17.68 31.60
CA ASP A 266 21.40 -16.25 31.32
C ASP A 266 20.18 -15.84 30.46
N ARG A 267 19.31 -16.78 30.07
CA ARG A 267 18.15 -16.47 29.21
C ARG A 267 17.23 -15.38 29.81
N ILE A 268 16.84 -15.55 31.08
CA ILE A 268 15.90 -14.63 31.76
C ILE A 268 16.55 -13.25 31.97
N PRO A 269 17.80 -13.16 32.47
CA PRO A 269 18.53 -11.89 32.50
C PRO A 269 18.66 -11.19 31.13
N LEU A 270 18.95 -11.92 30.04
CA LEU A 270 19.02 -11.36 28.69
C LEU A 270 17.67 -10.82 28.21
N ASP A 271 16.57 -11.55 28.46
CA ASP A 271 15.20 -11.07 28.22
C ASP A 271 14.93 -9.77 28.99
N SER A 272 15.34 -9.69 30.25
CA SER A 272 15.18 -8.48 31.07
C SER A 272 15.98 -7.31 30.49
N ALA A 273 17.24 -7.55 30.11
CA ALA A 273 18.14 -6.53 29.57
C ALA A 273 17.64 -5.93 28.24
N ILE A 274 17.13 -6.76 27.32
CA ILE A 274 16.56 -6.27 26.05
C ILE A 274 15.26 -5.49 26.25
N ASN A 275 14.40 -5.93 27.17
CA ASN A 275 13.18 -5.20 27.48
C ASN A 275 13.49 -3.83 28.12
N ILE A 276 14.46 -3.75 29.04
CA ILE A 276 14.95 -2.48 29.62
C ILE A 276 15.45 -1.54 28.51
N ARG A 277 16.28 -2.06 27.59
CA ARG A 277 16.80 -1.27 26.46
C ARG A 277 15.66 -0.66 25.65
N PHE A 278 14.63 -1.45 25.30
CA PHE A 278 13.51 -0.96 24.51
C PHE A 278 12.67 0.08 25.28
N THR A 279 12.39 -0.14 26.56
CA THR A 279 11.63 0.83 27.36
C THR A 279 12.40 2.14 27.56
N GLU A 280 13.71 2.10 27.79
CA GLU A 280 14.54 3.30 27.92
C GLU A 280 14.72 4.02 26.58
N TYR A 281 14.85 3.28 25.48
CA TYR A 281 14.86 3.89 24.15
C TYR A 281 13.56 4.63 23.86
N ALA A 282 12.41 4.01 24.12
CA ALA A 282 11.10 4.66 23.94
C ALA A 282 10.96 5.89 24.83
N LYS A 283 11.35 5.79 26.10
CA LYS A 283 11.36 6.91 27.06
C LYS A 283 12.19 8.09 26.57
N ASN A 284 13.39 7.85 26.06
CA ASN A 284 14.30 8.92 25.65
C ASN A 284 13.90 9.56 24.32
N ASN A 285 13.29 8.78 23.41
CA ASN A 285 12.97 9.22 22.05
C ASN A 285 11.51 9.62 21.81
N LEU A 286 10.60 9.37 22.75
CA LEU A 286 9.22 9.85 22.62
C LEU A 286 9.16 11.38 22.80
N VAL A 287 8.73 12.07 21.75
CA VAL A 287 8.52 13.52 21.73
C VAL A 287 7.02 13.80 21.57
N ILE A 288 6.48 14.63 22.46
CA ILE A 288 5.13 15.19 22.34
C ILE A 288 5.29 16.69 22.06
N ILE A 289 4.77 17.14 20.93
CA ILE A 289 4.88 18.53 20.47
C ILE A 289 3.71 19.37 20.98
N GLY A 290 3.90 20.69 21.05
CA GLY A 290 2.81 21.65 21.34
C GLY A 290 2.40 21.74 22.81
N LEU A 291 3.20 21.23 23.75
CA LEU A 291 2.86 21.22 25.17
C LEU A 291 2.97 22.59 25.86
N ASP A 292 3.69 23.55 25.27
CA ASP A 292 3.90 24.87 25.88
C ASP A 292 2.69 25.81 25.79
N SER A 293 1.70 25.49 24.94
CA SER A 293 0.50 26.31 24.71
C SER A 293 -0.66 25.45 24.19
N VAL A 294 -1.20 24.61 25.07
CA VAL A 294 -2.25 23.65 24.74
C VAL A 294 -3.62 24.35 24.71
N VAL A 295 -4.24 24.38 23.53
CA VAL A 295 -5.58 24.96 23.28
C VAL A 295 -6.57 23.94 22.69
N SER A 296 -6.14 22.71 22.45
CA SER A 296 -6.94 21.63 21.86
C SER A 296 -6.48 20.28 22.39
N ASN A 297 -7.28 19.23 22.15
CA ASN A 297 -6.93 17.86 22.50
C ASN A 297 -5.53 17.47 21.97
N ILE A 298 -4.80 16.70 22.77
CA ILE A 298 -3.45 16.21 22.47
C ILE A 298 -3.56 14.74 22.05
N ASN A 299 -2.89 14.35 20.97
CA ASN A 299 -2.79 12.93 20.63
C ASN A 299 -1.70 12.27 21.49
N LEU A 300 -2.10 11.34 22.35
CA LEU A 300 -1.20 10.60 23.23
C LEU A 300 -1.03 9.17 22.70
N PRO A 301 0.18 8.75 22.26
CA PRO A 301 0.37 7.42 21.68
C PRO A 301 0.21 6.34 22.74
N SER A 302 -0.38 5.20 22.34
CA SER A 302 -0.54 4.00 23.18
C SER A 302 0.59 2.98 23.01
N GLU A 303 1.48 3.17 22.03
CA GLU A 303 2.57 2.27 21.73
C GLU A 303 3.77 2.98 21.09
N TYR A 304 4.93 2.33 21.14
CA TYR A 304 6.16 2.74 20.48
C TYR A 304 6.85 1.53 19.82
N GLN A 305 7.91 1.80 19.06
CA GLN A 305 8.73 0.81 18.37
C GLN A 305 9.13 -0.37 19.27
N ASN A 306 9.35 -1.54 18.66
CA ASN A 306 9.64 -2.80 19.35
C ASN A 306 8.51 -3.28 20.28
N GLY A 307 7.27 -2.82 20.06
CA GLY A 307 6.07 -3.22 20.80
C GLY A 307 6.13 -2.84 22.28
N VAL A 308 6.64 -1.64 22.56
CA VAL A 308 6.59 -1.03 23.90
C VAL A 308 5.23 -0.37 24.05
N ALA A 309 4.43 -0.81 25.02
CA ALA A 309 3.14 -0.17 25.32
C ALA A 309 3.37 1.12 26.10
N ILE A 310 2.57 2.14 25.83
CA ILE A 310 2.57 3.41 26.56
C ILE A 310 1.20 3.62 27.20
N SER A 311 1.18 3.88 28.50
CA SER A 311 -0.01 4.37 29.21
C SER A 311 0.24 5.73 29.84
N TRP A 312 -0.82 6.52 29.99
CA TRP A 312 -0.73 7.92 30.42
C TRP A 312 -1.53 8.15 31.70
N GLN A 313 -0.95 8.94 32.60
CA GLN A 313 -1.63 9.45 33.78
C GLN A 313 -1.48 10.97 33.86
N SER A 314 -2.60 11.68 33.92
CA SER A 314 -2.64 13.11 34.14
C SER A 314 -2.72 13.44 35.62
N SER A 315 -1.99 14.48 36.04
CA SER A 315 -2.12 15.04 37.40
C SER A 315 -3.42 15.83 37.60
N HIS A 316 -4.09 16.27 36.53
CA HIS A 316 -5.30 17.10 36.55
C HIS A 316 -6.30 16.65 35.45
N GLN A 317 -6.95 15.50 35.66
CA GLN A 317 -7.84 14.88 34.66
C GLN A 317 -9.05 15.74 34.24
N SER A 318 -9.47 16.69 35.06
CA SER A 318 -10.55 17.63 34.72
C SER A 318 -10.14 18.68 33.70
N VAL A 319 -8.84 18.96 33.55
CA VAL A 319 -8.27 19.95 32.62
C VAL A 319 -7.63 19.27 31.40
N LEU A 320 -6.96 18.14 31.61
CA LEU A 320 -6.38 17.33 30.55
C LEU A 320 -6.48 15.86 30.96
N SER A 321 -7.27 15.07 30.24
CA SER A 321 -7.53 13.66 30.59
C SER A 321 -6.34 12.74 30.29
N ASN A 322 -6.40 11.50 30.77
CA ASN A 322 -5.43 10.44 30.41
C ASN A 322 -5.47 10.08 28.91
N SER A 323 -6.55 10.42 28.20
CA SER A 323 -6.68 10.23 26.75
C SER A 323 -6.34 11.48 25.94
N GLY A 324 -5.86 12.54 26.58
CA GLY A 324 -5.47 13.78 25.90
C GLY A 324 -6.62 14.74 25.60
N VAL A 325 -7.81 14.54 26.18
CA VAL A 325 -8.94 15.46 26.04
C VAL A 325 -8.71 16.69 26.92
N VAL A 326 -8.79 17.88 26.34
CA VAL A 326 -8.50 19.16 26.98
C VAL A 326 -9.79 19.90 27.32
N THR A 327 -9.92 20.29 28.59
CA THR A 327 -10.92 21.23 29.09
C THR A 327 -10.20 22.51 29.48
N ARG A 328 -10.36 23.55 28.67
CA ARG A 328 -9.68 24.83 28.90
C ARG A 328 -10.31 25.60 30.07
N PRO A 329 -9.51 26.28 30.91
CA PRO A 329 -10.03 27.24 31.89
C PRO A 329 -10.85 28.35 31.23
N SER A 330 -11.76 28.96 31.99
CA SER A 330 -12.55 30.11 31.55
C SER A 330 -11.66 31.30 31.16
N ALA A 331 -12.16 32.16 30.25
CA ALA A 331 -11.46 33.36 29.86
C ALA A 331 -11.11 34.26 31.06
N GLY A 332 -9.91 34.84 31.02
CA GLY A 332 -9.34 35.64 32.12
C GLY A 332 -8.66 34.82 33.23
N SER A 333 -8.75 33.48 33.21
CA SER A 333 -8.00 32.63 34.16
C SER A 333 -6.52 32.56 33.80
N SER A 334 -5.66 32.17 34.76
CA SER A 334 -4.27 31.81 34.46
C SER A 334 -4.19 30.45 33.74
N PRO A 335 -3.19 30.21 32.86
CA PRO A 335 -2.92 28.88 32.33
C PRO A 335 -2.68 27.85 33.43
N VAL A 336 -3.12 26.61 33.21
CA VAL A 336 -2.95 25.50 34.15
C VAL A 336 -1.82 24.60 33.66
N LEU A 337 -0.85 24.31 34.53
CA LEU A 337 0.20 23.33 34.25
C LEU A 337 -0.30 21.94 34.65
N VAL A 338 -0.26 21.00 33.71
CA VAL A 338 -0.62 19.60 33.93
C VAL A 338 0.59 18.73 33.66
N THR A 339 0.91 17.84 34.59
CA THR A 339 1.95 16.82 34.41
C THR A 339 1.31 15.57 33.84
N LEU A 340 1.75 15.15 32.66
CA LEU A 340 1.44 13.88 32.04
C LEU A 340 2.58 12.89 32.32
N THR A 341 2.30 11.81 33.03
CA THR A 341 3.25 10.72 33.26
C THR A 341 3.00 9.62 32.24
N ALA A 342 3.94 9.43 31.32
CA ALA A 342 3.99 8.28 30.42
C ALA A 342 4.64 7.09 31.13
N THR A 343 4.00 5.93 31.08
CA THR A 343 4.56 4.64 31.52
C THR A 343 4.84 3.78 30.31
N PHE A 344 6.11 3.42 30.12
CA PHE A 344 6.57 2.55 29.03
C PHE A 344 6.69 1.14 29.57
N LEU A 345 5.99 0.17 28.97
CA LEU A 345 5.91 -1.21 29.45
C LEU A 345 6.31 -2.20 28.35
N LYS A 346 7.22 -3.12 28.69
CA LYS A 346 7.55 -4.28 27.86
C LYS A 346 7.78 -5.50 28.76
N ASN A 347 6.94 -6.53 28.64
CA ASN A 347 7.10 -7.82 29.33
C ASN A 347 7.43 -7.67 30.84
N ASN A 348 6.60 -6.90 31.58
CA ASN A 348 6.76 -6.57 33.01
C ASN A 348 7.92 -5.64 33.40
N ILE A 349 8.75 -5.19 32.44
CA ILE A 349 9.70 -4.11 32.66
C ILE A 349 9.00 -2.79 32.36
N SER A 350 9.03 -1.85 33.30
CA SER A 350 8.50 -0.51 33.11
C SER A 350 9.47 0.59 33.52
N THR A 351 9.34 1.73 32.84
CA THR A 351 10.01 2.99 33.18
C THR A 351 9.00 4.12 32.91
N THR A 352 9.21 5.30 33.50
CA THR A 352 8.31 6.44 33.34
C THR A 352 9.04 7.70 32.89
N ARG A 353 8.28 8.62 32.28
CA ARG A 353 8.72 9.98 31.94
C ARG A 353 7.59 10.96 32.14
N GLU A 354 7.92 12.15 32.62
CA GLU A 354 6.97 13.25 32.76
C GLU A 354 7.07 14.22 31.60
N TYR A 355 5.91 14.73 31.19
CA TYR A 355 5.73 15.80 30.23
C TYR A 355 4.87 16.88 30.88
N ILE A 356 5.28 18.15 30.76
CA ILE A 356 4.54 19.28 31.33
C ILE A 356 3.74 19.93 30.20
N ALA A 357 2.42 19.91 30.31
CA ALA A 357 1.49 20.57 29.40
C ALA A 357 0.96 21.85 30.04
N ARG A 358 1.07 22.97 29.34
CA ARG A 358 0.51 24.27 29.74
C ARG A 358 -0.80 24.50 29.00
N VAL A 359 -1.92 24.20 29.68
CA VAL A 359 -3.26 24.39 29.14
C VAL A 359 -3.67 25.84 29.26
N MET A 360 -3.94 26.46 28.13
CA MET A 360 -4.27 27.88 28.04
C MET A 360 -5.77 28.11 28.27
N PRO A 361 -6.16 29.18 28.99
CA PRO A 361 -7.57 29.56 29.13
C PRO A 361 -8.19 29.87 27.76
N PHE A 362 -9.52 29.88 27.68
CA PHE A 362 -10.20 30.49 26.53
C PHE A 362 -9.81 31.96 26.38
N LEU A 363 -9.74 32.45 25.14
CA LEU A 363 -9.65 33.88 24.88
C LEU A 363 -10.99 34.56 25.24
N SER A 364 -10.98 35.89 25.38
CA SER A 364 -12.24 36.64 25.45
C SER A 364 -13.07 36.41 24.19
N ASP A 365 -14.37 36.72 24.23
CA ASP A 365 -15.25 36.50 23.07
C ASP A 365 -14.78 37.26 21.82
N SER A 366 -14.33 38.52 21.98
CA SER A 366 -13.82 39.34 20.86
C SER A 366 -12.50 38.82 20.28
N GLU A 367 -11.58 38.38 21.13
CA GLU A 367 -10.32 37.78 20.71
C GLU A 367 -10.54 36.41 20.06
N SER A 368 -11.45 35.59 20.60
CA SER A 368 -11.84 34.29 20.03
C SER A 368 -12.38 34.47 18.62
N VAL A 369 -13.34 35.38 18.43
CA VAL A 369 -13.93 35.69 17.11
C VAL A 369 -12.87 36.21 16.13
N SER A 370 -11.94 37.04 16.60
CA SER A 370 -10.86 37.57 15.76
C SER A 370 -9.89 36.46 15.32
N MET A 371 -9.44 35.60 16.23
CA MET A 371 -8.54 34.48 15.94
C MET A 371 -9.20 33.40 15.08
N ASP A 372 -10.47 33.10 15.34
CA ASP A 372 -11.25 32.16 14.54
C ASP A 372 -11.46 32.70 13.12
N SER A 373 -11.82 33.98 12.97
CA SER A 373 -11.94 34.61 11.64
C SER A 373 -10.61 34.60 10.87
N LEU A 374 -9.50 34.93 11.53
CA LEU A 374 -8.17 34.89 10.90
C LEU A 374 -7.80 33.49 10.41
N SER A 375 -8.04 32.46 11.22
CA SER A 375 -7.70 31.07 10.90
C SER A 375 -8.74 30.32 10.07
N LEU A 376 -9.93 30.91 9.86
CA LEU A 376 -11.02 30.29 9.11
C LEU A 376 -10.65 30.12 7.63
N ALA A 377 -10.76 28.89 7.14
CA ALA A 377 -10.67 28.53 5.73
C ALA A 377 -11.64 27.38 5.42
N PRO A 378 -12.43 27.46 4.33
CA PRO A 378 -13.13 26.32 3.75
C PRO A 378 -12.13 25.22 3.36
N THR A 379 -12.52 23.96 3.50
CA THR A 379 -11.72 22.84 3.00
C THR A 379 -12.24 22.41 1.63
N GLY A 380 -11.35 22.39 0.63
CA GLY A 380 -11.64 22.08 -0.77
C GLY A 380 -11.02 23.09 -1.73
N ASN A 381 -11.13 22.85 -3.04
CA ASN A 381 -10.55 23.72 -4.06
C ASN A 381 -11.47 24.92 -4.36
N ILE A 382 -11.31 26.02 -3.62
CA ILE A 382 -12.13 27.23 -3.82
C ILE A 382 -11.85 27.95 -5.15
N THR A 383 -10.72 27.69 -5.80
CA THR A 383 -10.34 28.38 -7.04
C THR A 383 -10.90 27.73 -8.30
N LEU A 384 -11.26 26.44 -8.21
CA LEU A 384 -11.86 25.66 -9.27
C LEU A 384 -12.62 24.48 -8.67
N LEU A 385 -13.77 24.79 -8.06
CA LEU A 385 -14.52 23.86 -7.25
C LEU A 385 -15.25 22.83 -8.11
N ARG A 386 -14.80 21.58 -8.05
CA ARG A 386 -15.47 20.43 -8.67
C ARG A 386 -16.13 19.52 -7.65
N SER A 387 -15.80 19.61 -6.38
CA SER A 387 -16.41 18.81 -5.32
C SER A 387 -16.94 19.69 -4.20
N ASP A 388 -17.87 19.18 -3.40
CA ASP A 388 -18.46 19.93 -2.30
C ASP A 388 -17.37 20.47 -1.34
N LEU A 389 -17.58 21.68 -0.82
CA LEU A 389 -16.76 22.24 0.24
C LEU A 389 -17.15 21.64 1.59
N SER A 390 -16.17 21.39 2.44
CA SER A 390 -16.41 21.19 3.86
C SER A 390 -16.28 22.53 4.59
N LEU A 391 -17.39 22.97 5.18
CA LEU A 391 -17.51 24.25 5.88
C LEU A 391 -17.56 24.00 7.40
N PRO A 392 -16.61 24.53 8.19
CA PRO A 392 -16.62 24.35 9.64
C PRO A 392 -17.79 25.12 10.27
N ALA A 393 -18.48 24.47 11.21
CA ALA A 393 -19.55 25.09 12.01
C ALA A 393 -19.04 25.81 13.27
N ASN A 394 -17.77 25.56 13.65
CA ASN A 394 -17.14 26.16 14.82
C ASN A 394 -15.68 26.52 14.52
N GLY A 395 -15.21 27.60 15.13
CA GLY A 395 -13.80 28.00 15.14
C GLY A 395 -13.00 27.25 16.21
N LYS A 396 -11.66 27.36 16.13
CA LYS A 396 -10.72 26.70 17.05
C LYS A 396 -10.80 27.25 18.48
N GLU A 397 -11.19 28.51 18.64
CA GLU A 397 -11.44 29.18 19.91
C GLU A 397 -12.92 29.11 20.34
N GLY A 398 -13.73 28.31 19.65
CA GLY A 398 -15.10 27.98 20.04
C GLY A 398 -16.16 28.99 19.58
N SER A 399 -15.84 29.88 18.63
CA SER A 399 -16.87 30.71 17.99
C SER A 399 -17.78 29.84 17.11
N SER A 400 -19.08 30.13 17.09
CA SER A 400 -20.02 29.52 16.14
C SER A 400 -19.88 30.18 14.77
N ILE A 401 -19.96 29.39 13.70
CA ILE A 401 -19.81 29.84 12.33
C ILE A 401 -21.05 29.45 11.53
N THR A 402 -21.72 30.44 10.94
CA THR A 402 -22.82 30.22 9.99
C THR A 402 -22.41 30.72 8.61
N TRP A 403 -22.86 30.02 7.57
CA TRP A 403 -22.45 30.26 6.19
C TRP A 403 -23.62 30.70 5.34
N THR A 404 -23.40 31.64 4.42
CA THR A 404 -24.38 32.10 3.44
C THR A 404 -23.72 32.23 2.08
N SER A 405 -24.32 31.62 1.07
CA SER A 405 -23.92 31.75 -0.34
C SER A 405 -24.72 32.87 -0.99
N GLU A 406 -24.07 33.70 -1.80
CA GLU A 406 -24.76 34.69 -2.63
C GLU A 406 -25.60 34.04 -3.76
N ASN A 407 -25.32 32.78 -4.11
CA ASN A 407 -26.07 32.03 -5.10
C ASN A 407 -26.28 30.56 -4.69
N PRO A 408 -27.30 30.27 -3.84
CA PRO A 408 -27.61 28.91 -3.38
C PRO A 408 -28.04 27.92 -4.47
N ALA A 409 -28.36 28.39 -5.69
CA ALA A 409 -28.69 27.54 -6.82
C ALA A 409 -27.45 26.93 -7.50
N VAL A 410 -26.25 27.46 -7.22
CA VAL A 410 -24.96 26.93 -7.69
C VAL A 410 -24.20 26.29 -6.54
N LEU A 411 -24.08 26.99 -5.40
CA LEU A 411 -23.38 26.53 -4.21
C LEU A 411 -24.25 26.81 -2.98
N SER A 412 -24.68 25.79 -2.25
CA SER A 412 -25.54 25.95 -1.07
C SER A 412 -24.80 26.60 0.11
N ASN A 413 -25.56 27.04 1.12
CA ASN A 413 -25.03 27.50 2.41
C ASN A 413 -24.24 26.42 3.17
N THR A 414 -24.40 25.14 2.80
CA THR A 414 -23.66 24.02 3.40
C THR A 414 -22.43 23.62 2.59
N GLY A 415 -22.10 24.35 1.53
CA GLY A 415 -20.94 24.07 0.67
C GLY A 415 -21.20 23.02 -0.41
N LYS A 416 -22.45 22.60 -0.61
CA LYS A 416 -22.80 21.62 -1.65
C LYS A 416 -23.01 22.28 -3.00
N ILE A 417 -22.46 21.68 -4.06
CA ILE A 417 -22.73 22.09 -5.42
C ILE A 417 -24.16 21.65 -5.77
N THR A 418 -25.06 22.61 -5.98
CA THR A 418 -26.47 22.38 -6.31
C THR A 418 -26.76 22.54 -7.79
N GLY A 419 -25.87 23.21 -8.52
CA GLY A 419 -25.93 23.39 -9.97
C GLY A 419 -24.58 23.83 -10.51
N ARG A 420 -24.31 23.49 -11.78
CA ARG A 420 -23.13 23.96 -12.50
C ARG A 420 -23.53 24.89 -13.64
N PRO A 421 -22.72 25.90 -13.96
CA PRO A 421 -22.81 26.58 -15.25
C PRO A 421 -22.76 25.57 -16.40
N ALA A 422 -23.49 25.83 -17.47
CA ALA A 422 -23.48 24.94 -18.63
C ALA A 422 -22.09 24.94 -19.30
N ASN A 423 -21.72 23.81 -19.90
CA ASN A 423 -20.46 23.67 -20.62
C ASN A 423 -20.28 24.79 -21.68
N GLY A 424 -19.13 25.47 -21.65
CA GLY A 424 -18.78 26.57 -22.55
C GLY A 424 -19.26 27.95 -22.09
N THR A 425 -19.86 28.08 -20.90
CA THR A 425 -20.31 29.37 -20.34
C THR A 425 -19.32 29.97 -19.34
N GLY A 426 -18.32 29.18 -18.91
CA GLY A 426 -17.30 29.57 -17.95
C GLY A 426 -17.70 29.29 -16.50
N ASN A 427 -16.73 29.41 -15.60
CA ASN A 427 -16.92 29.15 -14.17
C ASN A 427 -17.80 30.22 -13.50
N ALA A 428 -18.54 29.84 -12.46
CA ALA A 428 -19.32 30.77 -11.64
C ALA A 428 -18.52 31.24 -10.42
N ALA A 429 -18.22 32.53 -10.34
CA ALA A 429 -17.67 33.14 -9.14
C ALA A 429 -18.80 33.41 -8.13
N ILE A 430 -18.67 32.84 -6.92
CA ILE A 430 -19.63 32.91 -5.83
C ILE A 430 -18.92 33.45 -4.57
N THR A 431 -19.42 34.55 -4.02
CA THR A 431 -19.08 35.02 -2.67
C THR A 431 -19.79 34.16 -1.62
N LEU A 432 -18.99 33.44 -0.84
CA LEU A 432 -19.45 32.70 0.33
C LEU A 432 -19.09 33.49 1.61
N THR A 433 -20.08 33.82 2.42
CA THR A 433 -19.92 34.62 3.65
C THR A 433 -20.02 33.74 4.88
N ALA A 434 -19.00 33.75 5.72
CA ALA A 434 -19.03 33.21 7.07
C ALA A 434 -19.35 34.33 8.08
N VAL A 435 -20.33 34.11 8.96
CA VAL A 435 -20.57 34.93 10.15
C VAL A 435 -20.02 34.16 11.34
N ILE A 436 -19.04 34.74 12.03
CA ILE A 436 -18.34 34.15 13.17
C ILE A 436 -18.79 34.89 14.42
N SER A 437 -19.30 34.17 15.41
CA SER A 437 -19.87 34.78 16.61
C SER A 437 -19.55 34.00 17.89
N LYS A 438 -19.38 34.73 18.99
CA LYS A 438 -19.26 34.18 20.34
C LYS A 438 -19.74 35.23 21.34
N GLY A 439 -20.71 34.87 22.19
CA GLY A 439 -21.36 35.84 23.08
C GLY A 439 -21.96 37.01 22.29
N SER A 440 -21.55 38.24 22.63
CA SER A 440 -21.94 39.46 21.90
C SER A 440 -20.97 39.87 20.78
N ALA A 441 -19.81 39.22 20.66
CA ALA A 441 -18.84 39.51 19.62
C ALA A 441 -19.26 38.81 18.31
N VAL A 442 -19.23 39.55 17.20
CA VAL A 442 -19.58 39.06 15.87
C VAL A 442 -18.66 39.70 14.84
N THR A 443 -18.22 38.92 13.86
CA THR A 443 -17.56 39.42 12.64
C THR A 443 -18.00 38.61 11.43
N SER A 444 -17.69 39.08 10.24
CA SER A 444 -17.89 38.33 9.00
C SER A 444 -16.62 38.24 8.17
N LYS A 445 -16.49 37.15 7.42
CA LYS A 445 -15.40 36.92 6.47
C LYS A 445 -15.98 36.35 5.18
N THR A 446 -15.52 36.88 4.05
CA THR A 446 -15.96 36.43 2.73
C THR A 446 -14.87 35.59 2.06
N PHE A 447 -15.30 34.63 1.25
CA PHE A 447 -14.47 33.77 0.44
C PHE A 447 -14.98 33.82 -1.00
N GLN A 448 -14.09 34.05 -1.96
CA GLN A 448 -14.40 33.94 -3.37
C GLN A 448 -14.23 32.49 -3.79
N VAL A 449 -15.33 31.86 -4.22
CA VAL A 449 -15.38 30.46 -4.64
C VAL A 449 -15.75 30.41 -6.12
N ASN A 450 -14.89 29.84 -6.95
CA ASN A 450 -15.16 29.65 -8.37
C ASN A 450 -15.64 28.22 -8.60
N VAL A 451 -16.94 28.04 -8.81
CA VAL A 451 -17.53 26.74 -9.16
C VAL A 451 -17.27 26.45 -10.62
N ALA A 452 -16.64 25.29 -10.88
CA ALA A 452 -16.34 24.86 -12.24
C ALA A 452 -17.64 24.62 -13.03
N GLU A 453 -17.66 25.05 -14.29
CA GLU A 453 -18.72 24.68 -15.22
C GLU A 453 -18.83 23.16 -15.39
N ASP A 454 -19.95 22.71 -15.95
CA ASP A 454 -20.12 21.32 -16.35
C ASP A 454 -19.11 20.95 -17.45
N GLU A 455 -18.39 19.85 -17.27
CA GLU A 455 -17.40 19.36 -18.23
C GLU A 455 -18.03 18.79 -19.52
N GLY A 456 -19.36 18.67 -19.59
CA GLY A 456 -20.10 18.28 -20.80
C GLY A 456 -20.16 16.77 -21.05
N PHE A 457 -19.77 15.97 -20.07
CA PHE A 457 -19.75 14.51 -20.14
C PHE A 457 -20.96 13.87 -19.46
N THR A 458 -21.34 12.67 -19.92
CA THR A 458 -22.51 11.94 -19.37
C THR A 458 -22.25 10.46 -19.12
N ALA A 459 -21.11 9.95 -19.60
CA ALA A 459 -20.74 8.56 -19.48
C ALA A 459 -19.22 8.40 -19.59
N TYR A 460 -18.76 7.18 -19.37
CA TYR A 460 -17.40 6.72 -19.53
C TYR A 460 -17.37 5.60 -20.58
N LEU A 461 -16.36 5.64 -21.44
CA LEU A 461 -16.01 4.59 -22.39
C LEU A 461 -14.80 3.84 -21.85
N PHE A 462 -14.92 2.51 -21.70
CA PHE A 462 -13.83 1.63 -21.35
C PHE A 462 -13.38 0.83 -22.58
N ALA A 463 -12.13 0.99 -22.98
CA ALA A 463 -11.48 0.17 -24.00
C ALA A 463 -10.68 -0.95 -23.33
N TYR A 464 -10.93 -2.22 -23.68
CA TYR A 464 -10.35 -3.39 -23.01
C TYR A 464 -10.19 -4.60 -23.96
N PHE A 465 -9.58 -5.67 -23.48
CA PHE A 465 -9.60 -7.02 -24.06
C PHE A 465 -9.95 -8.05 -22.97
N THR A 466 -10.19 -9.32 -23.29
CA THR A 466 -10.81 -10.28 -22.33
C THR A 466 -9.93 -11.44 -21.91
N GLY A 467 -8.78 -11.66 -22.54
CA GLY A 467 -7.96 -12.84 -22.22
C GLY A 467 -6.88 -13.16 -23.25
N ASN A 468 -6.50 -14.44 -23.32
CA ASN A 468 -5.26 -14.90 -23.94
C ASN A 468 -5.49 -15.87 -25.11
N THR A 469 -6.72 -16.00 -25.63
CA THR A 469 -7.04 -16.94 -26.70
C THR A 469 -7.91 -16.33 -27.80
N GLY A 470 -7.50 -16.50 -29.06
CA GLY A 470 -8.33 -16.16 -30.22
C GLY A 470 -8.84 -14.71 -30.20
N ASP A 471 -10.16 -14.54 -30.26
CA ASP A 471 -10.81 -13.22 -30.27
C ASP A 471 -10.78 -12.51 -28.90
N GLN A 472 -10.28 -13.15 -27.85
CA GLN A 472 -10.05 -12.49 -26.56
C GLN A 472 -8.93 -11.44 -26.64
N GLU A 473 -7.99 -11.61 -27.58
CA GLU A 473 -6.91 -10.67 -27.92
C GLU A 473 -7.39 -9.68 -28.99
N SER A 474 -8.44 -8.94 -28.66
CA SER A 474 -9.08 -7.96 -29.54
C SER A 474 -9.67 -6.79 -28.76
N ILE A 475 -9.65 -5.60 -29.37
CA ILE A 475 -10.21 -4.39 -28.77
C ILE A 475 -11.73 -4.52 -28.64
N ARG A 476 -12.23 -4.24 -27.43
CA ARG A 476 -13.65 -4.23 -27.06
C ARG A 476 -13.97 -2.95 -26.32
N PHE A 477 -15.22 -2.51 -26.40
CA PHE A 477 -15.71 -1.30 -25.73
C PHE A 477 -16.84 -1.62 -24.75
N ALA A 478 -16.91 -0.84 -23.67
CA ALA A 478 -18.02 -0.83 -22.74
C ALA A 478 -18.37 0.60 -22.33
N LEU A 479 -19.64 0.84 -21.98
CA LEU A 479 -20.12 2.13 -21.49
C LEU A 479 -20.58 2.04 -20.04
N SER A 480 -20.35 3.12 -19.29
CA SER A 480 -20.88 3.33 -17.96
C SER A 480 -21.44 4.74 -17.81
N SER A 481 -22.62 4.92 -17.23
CA SER A 481 -23.14 6.26 -16.92
C SER A 481 -22.56 6.86 -15.65
N ASP A 482 -22.14 6.01 -14.70
CA ASP A 482 -21.72 6.40 -13.36
C ASP A 482 -20.23 6.19 -13.10
N GLY A 483 -19.53 5.44 -13.95
CA GLY A 483 -18.11 5.10 -13.81
C GLY A 483 -17.85 3.85 -12.99
N TYR A 484 -18.88 3.08 -12.58
CA TYR A 484 -18.73 1.88 -11.74
C TYR A 484 -19.44 0.65 -12.33
N GLU A 485 -20.60 0.82 -12.98
CA GLU A 485 -21.28 -0.26 -13.72
C GLU A 485 -21.02 -0.11 -15.22
N PHE A 486 -20.25 -1.03 -15.80
CA PHE A 486 -19.91 -1.02 -17.22
C PHE A 486 -20.64 -2.14 -17.97
N LYS A 487 -21.22 -1.78 -19.12
CA LYS A 487 -21.90 -2.72 -20.03
C LYS A 487 -21.17 -2.80 -21.35
N ALA A 488 -20.86 -4.01 -21.78
CA ALA A 488 -20.17 -4.25 -23.04
C ALA A 488 -21.02 -3.80 -24.23
N LEU A 489 -20.42 -3.00 -25.12
CA LEU A 489 -20.97 -2.73 -26.44
C LEU A 489 -20.79 -3.96 -27.34
N ASN A 490 -21.57 -4.03 -28.42
CA ASN A 490 -21.46 -5.06 -29.45
C ASN A 490 -21.63 -6.49 -28.89
N LYS A 491 -22.40 -6.63 -27.80
CA LYS A 491 -22.59 -7.90 -27.07
C LYS A 491 -21.27 -8.54 -26.64
N ASN A 492 -20.31 -7.71 -26.22
CA ASN A 492 -18.95 -8.13 -25.95
C ASN A 492 -18.37 -8.94 -27.12
N LYS A 493 -18.38 -8.37 -28.33
CA LYS A 493 -17.61 -8.84 -29.49
C LYS A 493 -16.57 -7.78 -29.86
N PRO A 494 -15.47 -8.17 -30.54
CA PRO A 494 -14.47 -7.20 -31.01
C PRO A 494 -15.09 -6.03 -31.78
N ILE A 495 -14.63 -4.81 -31.52
CA ILE A 495 -15.06 -3.61 -32.25
C ILE A 495 -14.29 -3.40 -33.56
N LEU A 496 -13.10 -4.01 -33.66
CA LEU A 496 -12.22 -4.02 -34.82
C LEU A 496 -11.69 -5.45 -35.03
N SER A 497 -11.37 -5.80 -36.27
CA SER A 497 -10.70 -7.06 -36.58
C SER A 497 -9.21 -6.94 -36.29
N SER A 498 -8.70 -7.68 -35.29
CA SER A 498 -7.27 -7.72 -34.97
C SER A 498 -6.42 -8.12 -36.18
N ALA A 499 -6.89 -9.11 -36.97
CA ALA A 499 -6.21 -9.55 -38.19
C ALA A 499 -6.09 -8.46 -39.28
N ALA A 500 -6.96 -7.44 -39.26
CA ALA A 500 -6.91 -6.35 -40.23
C ALA A 500 -5.98 -5.21 -39.81
N ILE A 501 -5.68 -5.08 -38.51
CA ILE A 501 -4.95 -3.93 -37.95
C ILE A 501 -3.56 -4.28 -37.38
N SER A 502 -3.29 -5.56 -37.14
CA SER A 502 -2.09 -6.05 -36.46
C SER A 502 -1.29 -6.99 -37.36
N SER A 503 0.04 -7.00 -37.18
CA SER A 503 0.93 -7.88 -37.93
C SER A 503 0.93 -9.32 -37.40
N THR A 504 0.62 -9.53 -36.12
CA THR A 504 0.49 -10.86 -35.51
C THR A 504 -0.90 -11.45 -35.63
N GLY A 505 -1.91 -10.61 -35.87
CA GLY A 505 -3.32 -10.96 -35.90
C GLY A 505 -4.03 -10.89 -34.55
N GLY A 506 -3.34 -10.46 -33.49
CA GLY A 506 -3.88 -10.22 -32.14
C GLY A 506 -3.48 -8.86 -31.59
N VAL A 507 -4.34 -8.25 -30.78
CA VAL A 507 -4.02 -6.98 -30.09
C VAL A 507 -4.44 -6.99 -28.63
N ARG A 508 -3.67 -6.29 -27.78
CA ARG A 508 -3.86 -6.24 -26.33
C ARG A 508 -3.62 -4.83 -25.79
N ASP A 509 -3.99 -4.62 -24.53
CA ASP A 509 -3.65 -3.42 -23.74
C ASP A 509 -4.07 -2.09 -24.40
N PRO A 510 -5.34 -1.91 -24.80
CA PRO A 510 -5.78 -0.67 -25.42
C PRO A 510 -5.70 0.53 -24.46
N HIS A 511 -4.93 1.53 -24.86
CA HIS A 511 -4.95 2.85 -24.27
C HIS A 511 -5.60 3.85 -25.23
N ILE A 512 -6.72 4.42 -24.81
CA ILE A 512 -7.51 5.39 -25.59
C ILE A 512 -7.39 6.78 -24.98
N LEU A 513 -7.25 7.80 -25.83
CA LEU A 513 -7.07 9.20 -25.46
C LEU A 513 -8.00 10.08 -26.31
N ARG A 514 -8.73 10.99 -25.65
CA ARG A 514 -9.34 12.16 -26.31
C ARG A 514 -8.23 13.17 -26.57
N GLY A 515 -8.06 13.56 -27.83
CA GLY A 515 -7.08 14.56 -28.22
C GLY A 515 -7.52 16.00 -27.98
N GLU A 516 -6.54 16.89 -27.92
CA GLU A 516 -6.71 18.36 -27.89
C GLU A 516 -7.19 18.93 -29.24
N ASN A 517 -7.29 18.11 -30.28
CA ASN A 517 -7.62 18.51 -31.65
C ASN A 517 -8.91 17.84 -32.19
N SER A 518 -9.86 17.52 -31.31
CA SER A 518 -11.14 16.84 -31.60
C SER A 518 -11.04 15.41 -32.15
N ASP A 519 -9.83 14.92 -32.39
CA ASP A 519 -9.54 13.52 -32.72
C ASP A 519 -9.43 12.66 -31.46
N TYR A 520 -9.50 11.35 -31.66
CA TYR A 520 -9.25 10.32 -30.68
C TYR A 520 -8.09 9.45 -31.14
N TYR A 521 -7.25 9.07 -30.19
CA TYR A 521 -6.07 8.25 -30.43
C TYR A 521 -6.17 6.99 -29.59
N MET A 522 -5.72 5.87 -30.15
CA MET A 522 -5.57 4.64 -29.39
C MET A 522 -4.27 3.96 -29.77
N VAL A 523 -3.62 3.34 -28.80
CA VAL A 523 -2.46 2.47 -29.04
C VAL A 523 -2.70 1.12 -28.38
N VAL A 524 -2.19 0.07 -29.00
CA VAL A 524 -2.31 -1.32 -28.52
C VAL A 524 -1.02 -2.10 -28.78
N THR A 525 -0.78 -3.10 -27.94
CA THR A 525 0.26 -4.13 -28.14
C THR A 525 -0.12 -5.01 -29.33
N ASP A 526 0.75 -5.18 -30.33
CA ASP A 526 0.55 -6.12 -31.47
C ASP A 526 1.05 -7.53 -31.11
N MET A 527 0.18 -8.40 -30.60
CA MET A 527 0.59 -9.67 -29.99
C MET A 527 -0.47 -10.75 -30.02
N VAL A 528 0.00 -11.98 -30.25
CA VAL A 528 -0.69 -13.24 -29.93
C VAL A 528 0.09 -13.95 -28.82
N SER A 529 -0.52 -14.11 -27.64
CA SER A 529 0.17 -14.69 -26.46
C SER A 529 0.47 -16.18 -26.60
N ALA A 530 -0.28 -16.91 -27.42
CA ALA A 530 0.00 -18.31 -27.75
C ALA A 530 1.37 -18.51 -28.44
N TRP A 531 1.94 -17.45 -29.04
CA TRP A 531 3.29 -17.47 -29.60
C TRP A 531 4.40 -17.16 -28.57
N GLY A 532 4.02 -16.96 -27.31
CA GLY A 532 4.92 -16.69 -26.18
C GLY A 532 4.91 -15.24 -25.71
N TRP A 533 5.32 -15.02 -24.46
CA TRP A 533 5.41 -13.69 -23.82
C TRP A 533 6.59 -12.83 -24.28
N ASN A 534 7.10 -13.08 -25.47
CA ASN A 534 8.07 -12.26 -26.19
C ASN A 534 7.82 -12.36 -27.69
N SER A 535 6.56 -12.58 -28.09
CA SER A 535 6.13 -12.66 -29.50
C SER A 535 5.90 -11.28 -30.14
N ASN A 536 6.03 -10.20 -29.37
CA ASN A 536 5.65 -8.85 -29.77
C ASN A 536 6.88 -7.97 -30.08
N ARG A 537 6.89 -7.36 -31.28
CA ARG A 537 7.93 -6.43 -31.79
C ARG A 537 7.33 -5.06 -32.18
N ALA A 538 6.03 -4.91 -32.03
CA ALA A 538 5.28 -3.82 -32.63
C ALA A 538 4.15 -3.33 -31.74
N MET A 539 3.70 -2.12 -32.03
CA MET A 539 2.45 -1.56 -31.53
C MET A 539 1.59 -1.15 -32.73
N VAL A 540 0.27 -1.09 -32.51
CA VAL A 540 -0.65 -0.48 -33.49
C VAL A 540 -1.06 0.89 -32.97
N LEU A 541 -0.89 1.91 -33.81
CA LEU A 541 -1.43 3.25 -33.60
C LEU A 541 -2.77 3.34 -34.32
N LEU A 542 -3.79 3.86 -33.64
CA LEU A 542 -5.11 4.09 -34.20
C LEU A 542 -5.56 5.53 -34.01
N LYS A 543 -6.25 6.07 -35.01
CA LYS A 543 -6.83 7.42 -35.00
C LYS A 543 -8.29 7.40 -35.44
N SER A 544 -9.14 8.16 -34.78
CA SER A 544 -10.55 8.33 -35.14
C SER A 544 -10.98 9.78 -34.95
N GLY A 545 -11.86 10.30 -35.82
CA GLY A 545 -12.53 11.59 -35.61
C GLY A 545 -13.87 11.49 -34.88
N ASN A 546 -14.36 10.27 -34.61
CA ASN A 546 -15.74 10.04 -34.14
C ASN A 546 -15.92 8.86 -33.17
N LEU A 547 -14.82 8.26 -32.67
CA LEU A 547 -14.77 7.04 -31.83
C LEU A 547 -15.30 5.75 -32.47
N THR A 548 -15.95 5.80 -33.63
CA THR A 548 -16.57 4.63 -34.27
C THR A 548 -15.76 4.07 -35.42
N ASP A 549 -15.10 4.95 -36.19
CA ASP A 549 -14.34 4.57 -37.38
C ASP A 549 -12.86 4.88 -37.15
N TRP A 550 -12.03 3.85 -37.26
CA TRP A 550 -10.62 3.89 -36.86
C TRP A 550 -9.71 3.62 -38.05
N GLN A 551 -8.73 4.49 -38.24
CA GLN A 551 -7.57 4.24 -39.09
C GLN A 551 -6.48 3.60 -38.23
N SER A 552 -5.69 2.68 -38.79
CA SER A 552 -4.63 1.99 -38.06
C SER A 552 -3.30 1.98 -38.82
N SER A 553 -2.19 1.94 -38.08
CA SER A 553 -0.85 1.79 -38.60
C SER A 553 0.00 0.96 -37.63
N VAL A 554 0.78 0.02 -38.16
CA VAL A 554 1.69 -0.82 -37.35
C VAL A 554 3.06 -0.16 -37.29
N VAL A 555 3.60 0.00 -36.08
CA VAL A 555 4.97 0.46 -35.85
C VAL A 555 5.76 -0.70 -35.27
N ASN A 556 6.59 -1.34 -36.10
CA ASN A 556 7.52 -2.39 -35.67
C ASN A 556 8.86 -1.76 -35.30
N ILE A 557 9.20 -1.77 -34.01
CA ILE A 557 10.36 -1.05 -33.46
C ILE A 557 11.69 -1.56 -34.02
N PRO A 558 12.06 -2.84 -33.94
CA PRO A 558 13.35 -3.33 -34.46
C PRO A 558 13.49 -3.17 -35.98
N ASN A 559 12.38 -3.23 -36.74
CA ASN A 559 12.43 -3.01 -38.19
C ASN A 559 12.60 -1.52 -38.55
N THR A 560 12.01 -0.62 -37.77
CA THR A 560 12.03 0.83 -38.05
C THR A 560 13.30 1.49 -37.51
N TYR A 561 13.81 1.02 -36.37
CA TYR A 561 14.96 1.59 -35.66
C TYR A 561 16.02 0.51 -35.42
N PRO A 562 17.04 0.40 -36.31
CA PRO A 562 18.05 -0.65 -36.23
C PRO A 562 18.84 -0.67 -34.91
N GLU A 563 18.95 0.46 -34.19
CA GLU A 563 19.56 0.47 -32.85
C GLU A 563 18.80 -0.39 -31.83
N TYR A 564 17.54 -0.72 -32.09
CA TYR A 564 16.69 -1.58 -31.28
C TYR A 564 16.46 -2.96 -31.92
N ALA A 565 17.35 -3.42 -32.81
CA ALA A 565 17.24 -4.72 -33.46
C ALA A 565 17.16 -5.92 -32.48
N SER A 566 17.66 -5.77 -31.26
CA SER A 566 17.57 -6.79 -30.20
C SER A 566 16.27 -6.74 -29.38
N ALA A 567 15.38 -5.78 -29.63
CA ALA A 567 14.12 -5.65 -28.90
C ALA A 567 13.24 -6.90 -29.11
N ASP A 568 12.86 -7.54 -28.01
CA ASP A 568 12.05 -8.77 -28.03
C ASP A 568 10.70 -8.64 -27.31
N ARG A 569 10.41 -7.44 -26.77
CA ARG A 569 9.12 -7.05 -26.17
C ARG A 569 8.86 -5.56 -26.39
N ILE A 570 7.68 -5.21 -26.92
CA ILE A 570 7.15 -3.84 -27.04
C ILE A 570 5.71 -3.81 -26.47
N TRP A 571 5.59 -3.61 -25.16
CA TRP A 571 4.35 -3.88 -24.43
C TRP A 571 3.65 -2.63 -23.94
N ALA A 572 2.31 -2.75 -23.88
CA ALA A 572 1.38 -1.82 -23.25
C ALA A 572 1.68 -0.35 -23.60
N PRO A 573 1.65 0.02 -24.88
CA PRO A 573 1.82 1.40 -25.26
C PRO A 573 0.66 2.25 -24.73
N GLN A 574 0.97 3.48 -24.37
CA GLN A 574 0.03 4.49 -23.93
C GLN A 574 0.37 5.86 -24.52
N THR A 575 -0.54 6.82 -24.38
CA THR A 575 -0.47 8.13 -25.05
C THR A 575 -0.78 9.27 -24.10
N ILE A 576 -0.03 10.36 -24.20
CA ILE A 576 -0.29 11.61 -23.48
C ILE A 576 0.05 12.82 -24.35
N TYR A 577 -0.71 13.90 -24.22
CA TYR A 577 -0.39 15.16 -24.89
C TYR A 577 0.70 15.92 -24.14
N ASP A 578 1.73 16.37 -24.87
CA ASP A 578 2.79 17.22 -24.36
C ASP A 578 2.55 18.68 -24.78
N PRO A 579 2.09 19.56 -23.87
CA PRO A 579 1.85 20.96 -24.19
C PRO A 579 3.15 21.73 -24.50
N ALA A 580 4.33 21.24 -24.07
CA ALA A 580 5.59 21.92 -24.32
C ALA A 580 6.04 21.82 -25.78
N THR A 581 5.64 20.75 -26.47
CA THR A 581 5.97 20.49 -27.88
C THR A 581 4.76 20.57 -28.80
N GLY A 582 3.54 20.53 -28.24
CA GLY A 582 2.28 20.50 -28.98
C GLY A 582 2.02 19.15 -29.66
N LYS A 583 2.59 18.06 -29.15
CA LYS A 583 2.59 16.72 -29.77
C LYS A 583 2.06 15.65 -28.83
N TYR A 584 1.66 14.52 -29.39
CA TYR A 584 1.33 13.33 -28.61
C TYR A 584 2.57 12.47 -28.40
N MET A 585 2.90 12.22 -27.14
CA MET A 585 3.93 11.29 -26.72
C MET A 585 3.33 9.90 -26.59
N VAL A 586 3.95 8.91 -27.25
CA VAL A 586 3.68 7.49 -27.07
C VAL A 586 4.76 6.92 -26.15
N TYR A 587 4.38 6.23 -25.09
CA TYR A 587 5.29 5.59 -24.15
C TYR A 587 4.90 4.14 -23.91
N PHE A 588 5.88 3.26 -23.71
CA PHE A 588 5.67 1.81 -23.70
C PHE A 588 6.82 1.08 -23.00
N ALA A 589 6.58 -0.15 -22.56
CA ALA A 589 7.61 -1.00 -22.02
C ALA A 589 8.40 -1.68 -23.14
N MET A 590 9.74 -1.66 -23.05
CA MET A 590 10.62 -2.33 -24.00
C MET A 590 11.74 -3.08 -23.27
N ARG A 591 12.08 -4.27 -23.80
CA ARG A 591 13.21 -5.09 -23.36
C ARG A 591 14.12 -5.44 -24.53
N LEU A 592 15.44 -5.31 -24.32
CA LEU A 592 16.46 -5.58 -25.33
C LEU A 592 17.08 -6.97 -25.16
N GLY A 593 16.28 -8.00 -25.42
CA GLY A 593 16.71 -9.41 -25.33
C GLY A 593 16.66 -9.98 -23.92
N SER A 594 16.89 -11.28 -23.79
CA SER A 594 16.67 -12.04 -22.55
C SER A 594 17.63 -11.70 -21.39
N SER A 595 18.76 -11.05 -21.67
CA SER A 595 19.72 -10.59 -20.65
C SER A 595 19.38 -9.20 -20.08
N ASP A 596 18.41 -8.50 -20.67
CA ASP A 596 17.93 -7.19 -20.21
C ASP A 596 16.60 -7.33 -19.43
N TYR A 597 16.10 -6.22 -18.90
CA TYR A 597 14.81 -6.13 -18.22
C TYR A 597 13.93 -5.05 -18.87
N ASP A 598 12.62 -5.12 -18.59
CA ASP A 598 11.63 -4.21 -19.18
C ASP A 598 11.77 -2.80 -18.55
N LYS A 599 11.88 -1.78 -19.40
CA LYS A 599 11.99 -0.35 -19.04
C LYS A 599 10.97 0.45 -19.84
N ILE A 600 10.62 1.65 -19.36
CA ILE A 600 9.69 2.52 -20.08
C ILE A 600 10.48 3.41 -21.02
N TYR A 601 10.10 3.40 -22.30
CA TYR A 601 10.62 4.27 -23.35
C TYR A 601 9.51 5.17 -23.89
N TYR A 602 9.88 6.25 -24.56
CA TYR A 602 8.94 7.16 -25.21
C TYR A 602 9.44 7.68 -26.55
N ALA A 603 8.51 8.06 -27.42
CA ALA A 603 8.74 8.85 -28.63
C ALA A 603 7.50 9.69 -28.95
N TYR A 604 7.65 10.74 -29.74
CA TYR A 604 6.49 11.49 -30.23
C TYR A 604 5.91 10.84 -31.49
N ALA A 605 4.58 10.77 -31.57
CA ALA A 605 3.90 10.40 -32.80
C ALA A 605 3.99 11.54 -33.82
N ASN A 606 4.05 11.20 -35.11
CA ASN A 606 3.95 12.18 -36.19
C ASN A 606 2.54 12.80 -36.23
N SER A 607 2.38 13.91 -36.95
CA SER A 607 1.12 14.68 -37.00
C SER A 607 -0.09 13.89 -37.55
N THR A 608 0.15 12.85 -38.35
CA THR A 608 -0.90 11.96 -38.87
C THR A 608 -1.20 10.78 -37.96
N PHE A 609 -0.45 10.60 -36.87
CA PHE A 609 -0.54 9.49 -35.92
C PHE A 609 -0.39 8.10 -36.58
N THR A 610 0.53 8.00 -37.54
CA THR A 610 0.80 6.75 -38.29
C THR A 610 2.19 6.18 -38.02
N ALA A 611 3.10 6.96 -37.43
CA ALA A 611 4.46 6.54 -37.10
C ALA A 611 5.01 7.37 -35.93
N LEU A 612 6.15 6.94 -35.37
CA LEU A 612 6.93 7.73 -34.42
C LEU A 612 7.92 8.63 -35.17
N GLU A 613 8.15 9.85 -34.68
CA GLU A 613 9.02 10.83 -35.34
C GLU A 613 10.51 10.51 -35.21
N SER A 614 10.89 9.70 -34.22
CA SER A 614 12.28 9.34 -33.94
C SER A 614 12.37 7.98 -33.27
N ALA A 615 13.59 7.46 -33.18
CA ALA A 615 13.90 6.35 -32.29
C ALA A 615 13.43 6.66 -30.86
N PRO A 616 12.84 5.67 -30.15
CA PRO A 616 12.46 5.81 -28.75
C PRO A 616 13.62 6.22 -27.84
N ARG A 617 13.31 6.88 -26.73
CA ARG A 617 14.27 7.29 -25.69
C ARG A 617 13.85 6.70 -24.35
N LEU A 618 14.82 6.34 -23.51
CA LEU A 618 14.53 5.85 -22.16
C LEU A 618 13.80 6.94 -21.37
N LEU A 619 12.62 6.62 -20.84
CA LEU A 619 11.81 7.49 -19.99
C LEU A 619 12.09 7.21 -18.52
N PHE A 620 12.03 5.94 -18.14
CA PHE A 620 12.11 5.50 -16.75
C PHE A 620 12.64 4.08 -16.63
N GLU A 621 13.49 3.87 -15.62
CA GLU A 621 13.94 2.56 -15.17
C GLU A 621 13.96 2.47 -13.64
N ASN A 622 13.88 1.26 -13.11
CA ASN A 622 13.80 1.02 -11.67
C ASN A 622 14.95 0.15 -11.16
N ASN A 623 16.18 0.64 -11.30
CA ASN A 623 17.39 0.03 -10.72
C ASN A 623 17.52 -1.49 -10.97
N GLY A 624 17.41 -1.92 -12.24
CA GLY A 624 17.52 -3.33 -12.60
C GLY A 624 16.25 -4.17 -12.45
N LYS A 625 15.11 -3.57 -12.05
CA LYS A 625 13.82 -4.27 -11.87
C LYS A 625 12.90 -3.92 -13.04
N SER A 626 12.28 -4.95 -13.63
CA SER A 626 11.32 -4.77 -14.74
C SER A 626 10.14 -3.90 -14.33
N VAL A 627 9.80 -2.96 -15.21
CA VAL A 627 8.63 -2.08 -15.11
C VAL A 627 7.82 -2.17 -16.41
N ILE A 628 6.51 -2.41 -16.28
CA ILE A 628 5.57 -2.51 -17.40
C ILE A 628 4.26 -1.76 -17.07
N ASP A 629 3.33 -1.71 -18.03
CA ASP A 629 2.00 -1.10 -17.87
C ASP A 629 2.06 0.31 -17.27
N ALA A 630 2.90 1.16 -17.87
CA ALA A 630 3.05 2.54 -17.38
C ALA A 630 1.82 3.37 -17.74
N ASP A 631 1.36 4.23 -16.84
CA ASP A 631 0.28 5.21 -17.08
C ASP A 631 0.63 6.57 -16.45
N ILE A 632 0.50 7.66 -17.23
CA ILE A 632 0.95 9.01 -16.84
C ILE A 632 -0.23 9.96 -16.77
N VAL A 633 -0.43 10.56 -15.59
CA VAL A 633 -1.40 11.66 -15.40
C VAL A 633 -0.71 12.92 -14.91
N TYR A 634 -1.26 14.08 -15.27
CA TYR A 634 -0.77 15.40 -14.83
C TYR A 634 -1.69 16.00 -13.76
N GLN A 635 -1.14 16.36 -12.61
CA GLN A 635 -1.85 17.06 -11.55
C GLN A 635 -0.92 18.03 -10.82
N GLY A 636 -1.38 19.26 -10.58
CA GLY A 636 -0.69 20.19 -9.68
C GLY A 636 0.74 20.56 -10.08
N GLY A 637 1.05 20.62 -11.38
CA GLY A 637 2.39 20.93 -11.87
C GLY A 637 3.30 19.71 -12.05
N ARG A 638 2.79 18.50 -11.79
CA ARG A 638 3.59 17.27 -11.77
C ARG A 638 2.99 16.18 -12.63
N TYR A 639 3.87 15.35 -13.18
CA TYR A 639 3.55 14.12 -13.88
C TYR A 639 3.72 12.93 -12.95
N HIS A 640 2.68 12.12 -12.83
CA HIS A 640 2.64 10.91 -12.02
C HIS A 640 2.63 9.70 -12.95
N LEU A 641 3.76 8.98 -13.03
CA LEU A 641 3.91 7.76 -13.81
C LEU A 641 3.65 6.56 -12.89
N TYR A 642 2.48 5.94 -13.03
CA TYR A 642 2.11 4.68 -12.42
C TYR A 642 2.69 3.55 -13.26
N PHE A 643 3.11 2.45 -12.63
CA PHE A 643 3.63 1.29 -13.34
C PHE A 643 3.49 0.02 -12.51
N LYS A 644 3.41 -1.12 -13.20
CA LYS A 644 3.49 -2.45 -12.60
C LYS A 644 4.96 -2.84 -12.40
N THR A 645 5.29 -3.34 -11.22
CA THR A 645 6.54 -4.06 -10.99
C THR A 645 6.40 -5.50 -11.48
N GLU A 646 7.33 -5.97 -12.32
CA GLU A 646 7.29 -7.32 -12.89
C GLU A 646 8.42 -8.18 -12.29
N GLY A 647 8.06 -9.35 -11.76
CA GLY A 647 9.00 -10.34 -11.21
C GLY A 647 9.66 -9.97 -9.86
N ASN A 648 9.45 -8.75 -9.34
CA ASN A 648 10.06 -8.25 -8.10
C ASN A 648 9.00 -7.60 -7.19
N GLY A 649 8.00 -8.41 -6.84
CA GLY A 649 6.69 -7.97 -6.34
C GLY A 649 5.78 -7.61 -7.51
N ASN A 650 4.51 -8.01 -7.48
CA ASN A 650 3.58 -7.91 -8.61
C ASN A 650 2.45 -6.92 -8.28
N GLY A 651 2.82 -5.65 -8.13
CA GLY A 651 1.92 -4.59 -7.71
C GLY A 651 2.17 -3.29 -8.46
N ILE A 652 1.37 -2.27 -8.15
CA ILE A 652 1.45 -0.96 -8.81
C ILE A 652 2.19 0.01 -7.89
N LYS A 653 3.21 0.67 -8.42
CA LYS A 653 3.91 1.80 -7.79
C LYS A 653 3.78 3.03 -8.68
N LYS A 654 4.29 4.16 -8.21
CA LYS A 654 4.43 5.37 -9.04
C LYS A 654 5.82 5.98 -8.93
N ALA A 655 6.18 6.76 -9.93
CA ALA A 655 7.27 7.72 -9.90
C ALA A 655 6.73 9.10 -10.29
N VAL A 656 7.35 10.18 -9.81
CA VAL A 656 6.85 11.54 -10.00
C VAL A 656 7.95 12.44 -10.56
N SER A 657 7.59 13.31 -11.50
CA SER A 657 8.48 14.30 -12.09
C SER A 657 7.77 15.64 -12.29
N ASP A 658 8.54 16.73 -12.31
CA ASP A 658 8.06 18.05 -12.75
C ASP A 658 8.15 18.19 -14.30
N HIS A 659 8.69 17.18 -15.00
CA HIS A 659 8.82 17.13 -16.46
C HIS A 659 8.27 15.82 -17.03
N LEU A 660 7.53 15.90 -18.14
CA LEU A 660 6.95 14.72 -18.78
C LEU A 660 7.99 13.72 -19.29
N THR A 661 9.13 14.20 -19.79
CA THR A 661 10.08 13.39 -20.56
C THR A 661 11.28 12.87 -19.76
N GLY A 662 11.22 12.91 -18.42
CA GLY A 662 12.30 12.40 -17.58
C GLY A 662 12.32 13.01 -16.18
N GLY A 663 13.32 12.64 -15.38
CA GLY A 663 13.46 13.13 -13.99
C GLY A 663 12.54 12.46 -12.97
N TYR A 664 11.91 11.34 -13.35
CA TYR A 664 11.00 10.60 -12.48
C TYR A 664 11.72 10.04 -11.24
N VAL A 665 11.24 10.44 -10.07
CA VAL A 665 11.70 9.95 -8.77
C VAL A 665 10.71 8.93 -8.24
N LEU A 666 11.22 7.75 -7.85
CA LEU A 666 10.40 6.66 -7.33
C LEU A 666 9.70 7.04 -6.02
N TYR A 667 8.38 6.85 -5.99
CA TYR A 667 7.61 6.80 -4.75
C TYR A 667 7.44 5.33 -4.35
N ASP A 668 8.31 4.87 -3.44
CA ASP A 668 8.48 3.45 -3.13
C ASP A 668 7.38 2.90 -2.19
N LYS A 669 6.13 2.93 -2.66
CA LYS A 669 4.94 2.42 -1.97
C LYS A 669 4.03 1.74 -2.99
N TYR A 670 3.53 0.55 -2.63
CA TYR A 670 2.47 -0.11 -3.40
C TYR A 670 1.14 0.61 -3.22
N LEU A 671 0.45 0.88 -4.33
CA LEU A 671 -0.76 1.70 -4.36
C LEU A 671 -2.04 0.89 -4.51
N GLN A 672 -1.94 -0.40 -4.82
CA GLN A 672 -3.10 -1.29 -4.83
C GLN A 672 -3.63 -1.54 -3.41
N SER A 673 -4.95 -1.72 -3.29
CA SER A 673 -5.65 -2.05 -2.03
C SER A 673 -5.82 -3.56 -1.81
N THR A 674 -4.98 -4.39 -2.44
CA THR A 674 -5.06 -5.85 -2.40
C THR A 674 -3.67 -6.49 -2.32
N THR A 675 -3.60 -7.71 -1.80
CA THR A 675 -2.39 -8.54 -1.80
C THR A 675 -2.32 -9.50 -2.99
N VAL A 676 -3.41 -9.59 -3.78
CA VAL A 676 -3.43 -10.34 -5.04
C VAL A 676 -2.53 -9.63 -6.05
N ALA A 677 -1.87 -10.40 -6.93
CA ALA A 677 -1.06 -9.82 -7.99
C ALA A 677 -1.93 -9.01 -8.96
N VAL A 678 -1.47 -7.81 -9.31
CA VAL A 678 -2.21 -6.86 -10.16
C VAL A 678 -1.38 -6.40 -11.35
N GLU A 679 -2.05 -6.00 -12.42
CA GLU A 679 -1.46 -5.43 -13.62
C GLU A 679 -2.43 -4.47 -14.33
N GLY A 680 -1.97 -3.83 -15.41
CA GLY A 680 -2.83 -3.02 -16.27
C GLY A 680 -3.51 -1.85 -15.56
N GLY A 681 -2.75 -1.08 -14.80
CA GLY A 681 -3.26 0.08 -14.09
C GLY A 681 -3.74 1.19 -15.04
N CYS A 682 -4.93 1.71 -14.79
CA CYS A 682 -5.46 2.91 -15.46
C CYS A 682 -5.86 3.95 -14.41
N VAL A 683 -5.37 5.18 -14.57
CA VAL A 683 -5.59 6.33 -13.70
C VAL A 683 -6.34 7.42 -14.46
N TYR A 684 -7.51 7.81 -13.97
CA TYR A 684 -8.31 8.86 -14.59
C TYR A 684 -9.12 9.63 -13.55
N ARG A 685 -9.51 10.86 -13.89
CA ARG A 685 -10.36 11.69 -13.04
C ARG A 685 -11.82 11.48 -13.39
N MET A 686 -12.68 11.34 -12.39
CA MET A 686 -14.12 11.33 -12.56
C MET A 686 -14.59 12.72 -12.96
N TYR A 687 -15.31 12.83 -14.09
CA TYR A 687 -15.75 14.12 -14.61
C TYR A 687 -16.60 14.87 -13.58
N ASN A 688 -16.54 16.20 -13.61
CA ASN A 688 -17.23 17.07 -12.64
C ASN A 688 -16.87 16.80 -11.16
N THR A 689 -15.73 16.18 -10.86
CA THR A 689 -15.22 15.99 -9.49
C THR A 689 -13.69 16.13 -9.43
N ASP A 690 -13.14 16.28 -8.22
CA ASP A 690 -11.69 16.20 -7.99
C ASP A 690 -11.22 14.77 -7.65
N LYS A 691 -12.10 13.77 -7.80
CA LYS A 691 -11.83 12.38 -7.47
C LYS A 691 -11.08 11.68 -8.61
N TRP A 692 -9.99 11.02 -8.26
CA TRP A 692 -9.20 10.16 -9.14
C TRP A 692 -9.53 8.69 -8.89
N MET A 693 -9.53 7.93 -9.97
CA MET A 693 -9.66 6.48 -9.97
C MET A 693 -8.32 5.87 -10.28
N LEU A 694 -7.95 4.80 -9.58
CA LEU A 694 -6.94 3.83 -10.04
C LEU A 694 -7.64 2.48 -10.14
N ILE A 695 -7.72 1.95 -11.34
CA ILE A 695 -8.38 0.69 -11.64
C ILE A 695 -7.35 -0.31 -12.18
N TYR A 696 -7.47 -1.59 -11.84
CA TYR A 696 -6.48 -2.59 -12.24
C TYR A 696 -7.04 -4.02 -12.29
N ASP A 697 -6.38 -4.84 -13.10
CA ASP A 697 -6.67 -6.25 -13.32
C ASP A 697 -6.00 -7.13 -12.25
N MET A 698 -6.80 -7.90 -11.50
CA MET A 698 -6.29 -8.95 -10.61
C MET A 698 -6.15 -10.25 -11.42
N TYR A 699 -5.14 -10.27 -12.29
CA TYR A 699 -5.00 -11.24 -13.38
C TYR A 699 -4.94 -12.72 -12.96
N THR A 700 -4.61 -13.00 -11.70
CA THR A 700 -4.58 -14.37 -11.15
C THR A 700 -5.93 -14.85 -10.60
N SER A 701 -6.87 -13.94 -10.34
CA SER A 701 -8.22 -14.25 -9.85
C SER A 701 -9.32 -13.99 -10.87
N GLY A 702 -9.01 -13.26 -11.96
CA GLY A 702 -9.98 -12.87 -12.99
C GLY A 702 -10.93 -11.75 -12.54
N ALA A 703 -10.63 -11.10 -11.43
CA ALA A 703 -11.40 -9.97 -10.91
C ALA A 703 -10.75 -8.63 -11.32
N TYR A 704 -11.51 -7.55 -11.27
CA TYR A 704 -11.05 -6.20 -11.58
C TYR A 704 -11.41 -5.27 -10.41
N GLN A 705 -10.49 -4.44 -9.95
CA GLN A 705 -10.70 -3.62 -8.75
C GLN A 705 -10.61 -2.13 -9.06
N PHE A 706 -11.51 -1.36 -8.44
CA PHE A 706 -11.57 0.08 -8.55
C PHE A 706 -11.22 0.69 -7.19
N THR A 707 -10.34 1.67 -7.21
CA THR A 707 -9.95 2.44 -6.03
C THR A 707 -10.08 3.93 -6.32
N GLU A 708 -10.32 4.72 -5.27
CA GLU A 708 -10.54 6.16 -5.35
C GLU A 708 -9.47 6.90 -4.53
N SER A 709 -9.09 8.09 -4.99
CA SER A 709 -8.17 8.99 -4.28
C SER A 709 -8.51 10.46 -4.57
N MET A 710 -8.15 11.36 -3.66
CA MET A 710 -8.20 12.82 -3.86
C MET A 710 -6.81 13.43 -4.09
N ASP A 711 -5.75 12.66 -3.87
CA ASP A 711 -4.36 13.14 -3.80
C ASP A 711 -3.38 12.34 -4.68
N LEU A 712 -3.86 11.34 -5.41
CA LEU A 712 -3.05 10.44 -6.24
C LEU A 712 -2.03 9.59 -5.44
N GLU A 713 -2.14 9.52 -4.10
CA GLU A 713 -1.20 8.81 -3.22
C GLU A 713 -1.87 7.79 -2.31
N ASN A 714 -3.07 8.12 -1.85
CA ASN A 714 -3.84 7.34 -0.91
C ASN A 714 -5.11 6.85 -1.62
N PHE A 715 -5.03 5.63 -2.14
CA PHE A 715 -6.13 4.96 -2.81
C PHE A 715 -6.85 4.02 -1.84
N THR A 716 -8.18 4.08 -1.82
CA THR A 716 -9.02 3.12 -1.10
C THR A 716 -10.02 2.47 -2.04
N VAL A 717 -10.40 1.22 -1.78
CA VAL A 717 -11.45 0.54 -2.55
C VAL A 717 -12.71 1.40 -2.57
N THR A 718 -13.29 1.57 -3.76
CA THR A 718 -14.53 2.35 -3.88
C THR A 718 -15.64 1.72 -3.03
N PRO A 719 -16.43 2.53 -2.30
CA PRO A 719 -17.62 2.03 -1.61
C PRO A 719 -18.79 1.77 -2.59
N ASN A 720 -18.69 2.23 -3.84
CA ASN A 720 -19.74 2.04 -4.84
C ASN A 720 -19.70 0.62 -5.42
N PRO A 721 -20.85 -0.01 -5.69
CA PRO A 721 -20.89 -1.29 -6.37
C PRO A 721 -20.25 -1.20 -7.77
N VAL A 722 -19.24 -2.03 -8.00
CA VAL A 722 -18.59 -2.16 -9.32
C VAL A 722 -19.11 -3.42 -9.98
N SER A 723 -19.53 -3.33 -11.25
CA SER A 723 -19.99 -4.50 -11.99
C SER A 723 -19.74 -4.41 -13.48
N PHE A 724 -19.59 -5.59 -14.08
CA PHE A 724 -19.37 -5.81 -15.50
C PHE A 724 -20.27 -6.96 -15.96
N ASP A 725 -20.83 -6.89 -17.17
CA ASP A 725 -21.42 -8.04 -17.86
C ASP A 725 -20.38 -8.82 -18.71
N PHE A 726 -19.10 -8.57 -18.43
CA PHE A 726 -17.93 -9.17 -19.07
C PHE A 726 -16.78 -9.31 -18.05
N THR A 727 -15.67 -9.94 -18.47
CA THR A 727 -14.44 -10.02 -17.67
C THR A 727 -13.33 -9.25 -18.39
N PRO A 728 -13.06 -7.99 -18.02
CA PRO A 728 -11.99 -7.22 -18.63
C PRO A 728 -10.60 -7.69 -18.18
N ARG A 729 -9.63 -7.43 -19.05
CA ARG A 729 -8.20 -7.34 -18.77
C ARG A 729 -7.74 -5.89 -18.96
N HIS A 730 -6.43 -5.64 -18.90
CA HIS A 730 -5.82 -4.32 -19.06
C HIS A 730 -6.49 -3.47 -20.15
N GLY A 731 -6.90 -2.26 -19.78
CA GLY A 731 -7.54 -1.29 -20.64
C GLY A 731 -7.60 0.11 -20.01
N THR A 732 -8.20 1.07 -20.71
CA THR A 732 -8.26 2.49 -20.30
C THR A 732 -9.66 3.07 -20.41
N VAL A 733 -9.99 3.99 -19.50
CA VAL A 733 -11.29 4.67 -19.42
C VAL A 733 -11.16 6.15 -19.78
N ILE A 734 -12.06 6.65 -20.64
CA ILE A 734 -12.21 8.10 -20.91
C ILE A 734 -13.66 8.56 -20.72
N PRO A 735 -13.91 9.82 -20.31
CA PRO A 735 -15.25 10.37 -20.32
C PRO A 735 -15.72 10.68 -21.75
N VAL A 736 -17.02 10.52 -21.99
CA VAL A 736 -17.66 10.77 -23.29
C VAL A 736 -18.86 11.70 -23.18
N THR A 737 -19.02 12.52 -24.22
CA THR A 737 -20.13 13.48 -24.35
C THR A 737 -21.44 12.75 -24.69
N PRO A 738 -22.60 13.40 -24.53
CA PRO A 738 -23.87 12.83 -24.96
C PRO A 738 -23.86 12.40 -26.44
N ALA A 739 -23.30 13.21 -27.33
CA ALA A 739 -23.25 12.91 -28.76
C ALA A 739 -22.40 11.68 -29.07
N GLU A 740 -21.23 11.55 -28.44
CA GLU A 740 -20.35 10.39 -28.60
C GLU A 740 -20.96 9.12 -28.04
N LYS A 741 -21.58 9.18 -26.85
CA LYS A 741 -22.32 8.05 -26.28
C LYS A 741 -23.37 7.54 -27.26
N GLN A 742 -24.15 8.44 -27.87
CA GLN A 742 -25.15 8.06 -28.86
C GLN A 742 -24.53 7.47 -30.13
N ALA A 743 -23.41 8.01 -30.61
CA ALA A 743 -22.71 7.47 -31.78
C ALA A 743 -22.21 6.04 -31.54
N LEU A 744 -21.62 5.77 -30.37
CA LEU A 744 -21.16 4.44 -29.96
C LEU A 744 -22.31 3.42 -29.90
N LEU A 745 -23.42 3.80 -29.26
CA LEU A 745 -24.63 2.97 -29.18
C LEU A 745 -25.23 2.71 -30.57
N ALA A 746 -25.32 3.74 -31.42
CA ALA A 746 -25.86 3.61 -32.77
C ALA A 746 -25.03 2.70 -33.68
N LYS A 747 -23.71 2.59 -33.45
CA LYS A 747 -22.82 1.71 -34.21
C LYS A 747 -22.92 0.25 -33.75
N TRP A 748 -22.91 0.00 -32.45
CA TRP A 748 -22.64 -1.34 -31.91
C TRP A 748 -23.76 -1.96 -31.08
N ASP A 749 -24.70 -1.15 -30.59
CA ASP A 749 -25.86 -1.61 -29.81
C ASP A 749 -27.17 -1.24 -30.50
N ASN A 750 -27.14 -1.09 -31.84
CA ASN A 750 -28.29 -0.82 -32.67
C ASN A 750 -29.25 -2.02 -32.69
N LEU A 751 -29.94 -2.23 -31.57
CA LEU A 751 -31.24 -2.86 -31.51
C LEU A 751 -32.20 -1.91 -32.25
N SER A 752 -32.34 -2.10 -33.57
CA SER A 752 -33.49 -1.70 -34.36
C SER A 752 -34.40 -0.64 -33.69
N GLY A 753 -34.03 0.64 -33.77
CA GLY A 753 -34.95 1.77 -33.57
C GLY A 753 -35.79 1.80 -32.29
N LEU A 754 -35.35 1.22 -31.17
CA LEU A 754 -36.01 1.36 -29.89
C LEU A 754 -35.00 1.88 -28.87
N SER A 755 -35.04 3.19 -28.63
CA SER A 755 -34.37 3.81 -27.49
C SER A 755 -34.76 3.04 -26.22
N HIS A 756 -33.80 2.31 -25.65
CA HIS A 756 -33.96 1.62 -24.38
C HIS A 756 -33.82 2.64 -23.24
N ASN A 757 -34.81 3.52 -23.16
CA ASN A 757 -34.99 4.47 -22.07
C ASN A 757 -36.46 4.47 -21.66
N SER A 758 -36.88 3.36 -21.05
CA SER A 758 -38.04 3.33 -20.18
C SER A 758 -38.13 2.01 -19.44
N SER A 759 -38.06 2.09 -18.12
CA SER A 759 -38.43 1.05 -17.18
C SER A 759 -39.72 0.32 -17.62
N LEU A 760 -39.63 -0.98 -17.88
CA LEU A 760 -40.79 -1.90 -17.92
C LEU A 760 -41.57 -1.94 -16.58
N LYS A 761 -41.16 -1.17 -15.57
CA LYS A 761 -41.87 -1.00 -14.30
C LYS A 761 -43.04 0.00 -14.38
N ASP A 762 -43.05 0.88 -15.39
CA ASP A 762 -44.02 1.98 -15.43
C ASP A 762 -45.31 1.66 -16.20
N VAL A 763 -45.34 0.60 -17.00
CA VAL A 763 -46.55 0.23 -17.77
C VAL A 763 -46.72 -1.29 -17.85
N VAL A 764 -47.94 -1.77 -17.59
CA VAL A 764 -48.35 -3.17 -17.72
C VAL A 764 -49.43 -3.28 -18.78
N VAL A 765 -49.31 -4.25 -19.70
CA VAL A 765 -50.32 -4.55 -20.72
C VAL A 765 -50.83 -5.98 -20.59
N TYR A 766 -52.16 -6.18 -20.60
CA TYR A 766 -52.77 -7.50 -20.40
C TYR A 766 -54.23 -7.57 -20.93
N PRO A 767 -54.73 -8.75 -21.36
CA PRO A 767 -53.99 -9.99 -21.55
C PRO A 767 -53.01 -9.88 -22.72
N ASN A 768 -51.95 -10.68 -22.69
CA ASN A 768 -50.96 -10.76 -23.76
C ASN A 768 -50.57 -12.24 -23.93
N PRO A 769 -51.11 -12.95 -24.94
CA PRO A 769 -51.84 -12.42 -26.10
C PRO A 769 -53.23 -11.81 -25.81
N ALA A 770 -53.59 -10.77 -26.56
CA ALA A 770 -54.89 -10.12 -26.56
C ALA A 770 -55.73 -10.60 -27.76
N LYS A 771 -57.05 -10.70 -27.57
CA LYS A 771 -57.98 -11.10 -28.64
C LYS A 771 -58.94 -9.96 -28.98
N ASP A 772 -59.77 -9.58 -28.03
CA ASP A 772 -60.77 -8.52 -28.23
C ASP A 772 -60.29 -7.18 -27.66
N PHE A 773 -59.67 -7.20 -26.47
CA PHE A 773 -59.21 -5.99 -25.78
C PHE A 773 -57.82 -6.15 -25.18
N LEU A 774 -57.08 -5.04 -25.14
CA LEU A 774 -55.82 -4.86 -24.41
C LEU A 774 -56.03 -3.84 -23.29
N ASN A 775 -55.84 -4.25 -22.04
CA ASN A 775 -55.80 -3.34 -20.91
C ASN A 775 -54.38 -2.81 -20.73
N ILE A 776 -54.27 -1.54 -20.37
CA ILE A 776 -53.03 -0.83 -20.13
C ILE A 776 -53.13 -0.19 -18.76
N LYS A 777 -52.15 -0.47 -17.91
CA LYS A 777 -51.99 0.14 -16.59
C LYS A 777 -50.69 0.91 -16.52
N ILE A 778 -50.73 2.17 -16.11
CA ILE A 778 -49.59 3.09 -16.04
C ILE A 778 -49.30 3.37 -14.56
N HIS A 779 -48.09 3.06 -14.11
CA HIS A 779 -47.59 3.26 -12.74
C HIS A 779 -46.85 4.59 -12.55
N LYS A 780 -46.98 5.51 -13.51
CA LYS A 780 -46.37 6.84 -13.53
C LYS A 780 -47.44 7.93 -13.44
N GLU A 781 -47.10 9.06 -12.83
CA GLU A 781 -48.00 10.22 -12.74
C GLU A 781 -48.43 10.72 -14.14
N ILE A 782 -49.74 10.88 -14.34
CA ILE A 782 -50.31 11.35 -15.61
C ILE A 782 -50.36 12.86 -15.61
N THR A 783 -49.62 13.45 -16.54
CA THR A 783 -49.64 14.89 -16.79
C THR A 783 -50.32 15.18 -18.13
N PRO A 784 -50.97 16.35 -18.31
CA PRO A 784 -51.53 16.75 -19.60
C PRO A 784 -50.49 16.66 -20.74
N GLY A 785 -50.94 16.26 -21.93
CA GLY A 785 -50.08 16.11 -23.12
C GLY A 785 -49.44 14.73 -23.30
N MET A 786 -49.73 13.76 -22.43
CA MET A 786 -49.32 12.37 -22.64
C MET A 786 -50.24 11.65 -23.65
N GLU A 787 -49.64 10.85 -24.52
CA GLU A 787 -50.34 10.05 -25.53
C GLU A 787 -49.73 8.65 -25.69
N MET A 788 -50.51 7.73 -26.24
CA MET A 788 -50.04 6.40 -26.63
C MET A 788 -50.23 6.15 -28.13
N ARG A 789 -49.29 5.42 -28.72
CA ARG A 789 -49.28 5.05 -30.15
C ARG A 789 -49.11 3.54 -30.29
N ILE A 790 -50.02 2.85 -30.98
CA ILE A 790 -49.85 1.45 -31.35
C ILE A 790 -49.24 1.36 -32.74
N MET A 791 -48.21 0.54 -32.91
CA MET A 791 -47.52 0.30 -34.17
C MET A 791 -47.41 -1.20 -34.45
N ASP A 792 -47.41 -1.60 -35.72
CA ASP A 792 -47.09 -2.97 -36.12
C ASP A 792 -45.56 -3.24 -36.15
N MET A 793 -45.15 -4.47 -36.43
CA MET A 793 -43.72 -4.85 -36.49
C MET A 793 -42.90 -4.11 -37.56
N THR A 794 -43.55 -3.48 -38.54
CA THR A 794 -42.88 -2.70 -39.58
C THR A 794 -42.73 -1.23 -39.20
N GLY A 795 -43.24 -0.83 -38.02
CA GLY A 795 -43.26 0.56 -37.56
C GLY A 795 -44.43 1.38 -38.09
N LYS A 796 -45.41 0.75 -38.77
CA LYS A 796 -46.60 1.44 -39.26
C LYS A 796 -47.49 1.80 -38.09
N LEU A 797 -47.85 3.08 -37.98
CA LEU A 797 -48.78 3.58 -36.98
C LEU A 797 -50.19 3.02 -37.23
N ILE A 798 -50.75 2.39 -36.20
CA ILE A 798 -52.08 1.76 -36.21
C ILE A 798 -53.10 2.64 -35.48
N LEU A 799 -52.73 3.18 -34.31
CA LEU A 799 -53.63 3.96 -33.47
C LEU A 799 -52.83 5.02 -32.70
N THR A 800 -53.41 6.19 -32.48
CA THR A 800 -52.94 7.19 -31.50
C THR A 800 -54.09 7.57 -30.56
N LYS A 801 -53.81 7.70 -29.26
CA LYS A 801 -54.83 8.03 -28.26
C LYS A 801 -54.22 8.80 -27.08
N SER A 802 -54.86 9.88 -26.63
CA SER A 802 -54.42 10.63 -25.45
C SER A 802 -54.60 9.82 -24.16
N ILE A 803 -53.68 10.00 -23.22
CA ILE A 803 -53.70 9.33 -21.92
C ILE A 803 -54.36 10.24 -20.90
N ILE A 804 -55.53 9.83 -20.41
CA ILE A 804 -56.34 10.62 -19.46
C ILE A 804 -56.58 9.92 -18.12
N SER A 805 -56.20 8.64 -18.01
CA SER A 805 -56.32 7.82 -16.80
C SER A 805 -55.19 6.77 -16.71
N ASP A 806 -54.90 6.32 -15.49
CA ASP A 806 -53.83 5.37 -15.12
C ASP A 806 -54.18 3.92 -15.48
N SER A 807 -55.44 3.67 -15.83
CA SER A 807 -55.93 2.43 -16.39
C SER A 807 -56.82 2.71 -17.61
N GLN A 808 -56.55 2.06 -18.74
CA GLN A 808 -57.30 2.21 -19.98
C GLN A 808 -57.44 0.87 -20.70
N GLN A 809 -58.57 0.66 -21.35
CA GLN A 809 -58.81 -0.48 -22.23
C GLN A 809 -58.84 -0.01 -23.68
N ILE A 810 -58.21 -0.80 -24.55
CA ILE A 810 -58.17 -0.57 -26.00
C ILE A 810 -58.81 -1.77 -26.69
N ASP A 811 -59.73 -1.49 -27.61
CA ASP A 811 -60.25 -2.49 -28.54
C ASP A 811 -59.19 -2.82 -29.60
N VAL A 812 -58.79 -4.09 -29.65
CA VAL A 812 -57.81 -4.63 -30.60
C VAL A 812 -58.41 -5.70 -31.50
N SER A 813 -59.73 -5.93 -31.43
CA SER A 813 -60.44 -6.95 -32.20
C SER A 813 -60.32 -6.78 -33.72
N GLY A 814 -60.10 -5.55 -34.18
CA GLY A 814 -59.88 -5.22 -35.60
C GLY A 814 -58.44 -5.40 -36.09
N LEU A 815 -57.48 -5.78 -35.23
CA LEU A 815 -56.09 -5.97 -35.60
C LEU A 815 -55.84 -7.39 -36.12
N SER A 816 -55.06 -7.53 -37.19
CA SER A 816 -54.65 -8.84 -37.68
C SER A 816 -53.74 -9.54 -36.66
N SER A 817 -53.82 -10.87 -36.55
CA SER A 817 -52.96 -11.63 -35.63
C SER A 817 -51.48 -11.34 -35.92
N GLY A 818 -50.73 -10.98 -34.89
CA GLY A 818 -49.37 -10.47 -35.06
C GLY A 818 -48.82 -9.79 -33.81
N VAL A 819 -47.56 -9.34 -33.88
CA VAL A 819 -46.91 -8.60 -32.79
C VAL A 819 -47.07 -7.10 -33.03
N TYR A 820 -47.46 -6.39 -31.98
CA TYR A 820 -47.61 -4.95 -31.97
C TYR A 820 -46.84 -4.33 -30.81
N PHE A 821 -46.50 -3.05 -30.95
CA PHE A 821 -45.86 -2.24 -29.94
C PHE A 821 -46.76 -1.08 -29.57
N VAL A 822 -46.90 -0.80 -28.28
CA VAL A 822 -47.52 0.44 -27.78
C VAL A 822 -46.43 1.32 -27.19
N HIS A 823 -46.32 2.54 -27.70
CA HIS A 823 -45.40 3.57 -27.24
C HIS A 823 -46.17 4.63 -26.46
N PHE A 824 -45.63 5.08 -25.33
CA PHE A 824 -46.18 6.15 -24.52
C PHE A 824 -45.28 7.35 -24.62
N LEU A 825 -45.83 8.51 -24.98
CA LEU A 825 -45.08 9.70 -25.33
C LEU A 825 -45.59 10.91 -24.54
N LYS A 826 -44.69 11.86 -24.30
CA LYS A 826 -45.01 13.23 -23.89
C LYS A 826 -44.14 14.16 -24.72
N ASP A 827 -44.74 15.19 -25.31
CA ASP A 827 -44.03 16.16 -26.16
C ASP A 827 -43.21 15.46 -27.28
N ASN A 828 -43.80 14.44 -27.91
CA ASN A 828 -43.17 13.55 -28.92
C ASN A 828 -41.97 12.71 -28.44
N ILE A 829 -41.64 12.71 -27.15
CA ILE A 829 -40.58 11.88 -26.57
C ILE A 829 -41.21 10.63 -25.94
N THR A 830 -40.80 9.45 -26.41
CA THR A 830 -41.24 8.17 -25.82
C THR A 830 -40.64 7.98 -24.43
N PHE A 831 -41.50 7.80 -23.43
CA PHE A 831 -41.10 7.56 -22.02
C PHE A 831 -41.44 6.16 -21.52
N ALA A 832 -42.26 5.40 -22.24
CA ALA A 832 -42.54 3.99 -21.98
C ALA A 832 -42.87 3.25 -23.28
N SER A 833 -42.63 1.94 -23.33
CA SER A 833 -43.06 1.08 -24.45
C SER A 833 -43.38 -0.32 -23.96
N ALA A 834 -44.39 -0.96 -24.54
CA ALA A 834 -44.75 -2.34 -24.24
C ALA A 834 -45.04 -3.13 -25.53
N ARG A 835 -44.68 -4.41 -25.55
CA ARG A 835 -44.98 -5.34 -26.65
C ARG A 835 -46.20 -6.18 -26.30
N PHE A 836 -47.15 -6.31 -27.24
CA PHE A 836 -48.26 -7.25 -27.10
C PHE A 836 -48.52 -8.04 -28.39
N ILE A 837 -49.14 -9.20 -28.24
CA ILE A 837 -49.49 -10.11 -29.34
C ILE A 837 -51.01 -10.05 -29.50
N VAL A 838 -51.50 -9.88 -30.73
CA VAL A 838 -52.91 -10.12 -31.07
C VAL A 838 -53.02 -11.54 -31.59
N SER A 839 -53.86 -12.36 -30.94
CA SER A 839 -54.06 -13.79 -31.28
C SER A 839 -55.33 -14.00 -32.09
#